data_AF-A0A1V6ATE9-F1
#
_entry.id   AF-A0A1V6ATE9-F1
#
_cell.length_a   1.000
_cell.length_b   1.000
_cell.length_c   1.000
_cell.angle_alpha   90.00
_cell.angle_beta   90.00
_cell.angle_gamma   90.00
#
_symmetry.space_group_name_H-M   'P 1'
#
loop_
_entity.id
_entity.type
_entity.pdbx_description
1 polymer ?
#
loop_
_entity_poly.entity_id
_entity_poly.type
_entity_poly.pdbx_seq_one_letter_code
_entity_poly.pdbx_strand_id
1 'polypeptide(L)'
;MNFRIADTFTDSLSRLTNEEQKAIKTTAFDLQVNPSSPGMKFHKLEKAKDKRFWSIRVSSDLRLIVHKTDSSLLLCFVGHHDNAYQWAECRKLETHPQTGAAQLVEIRETIKEIIIPTYTEIQKPDVPTKKPLFENYSDAELLKYGVPSEWLNDVRKANEDTILELADHLPGEAAEALLCLATGTLPQIIPPAAAGSDPFKHPDAERRFRTMHNLEELERALEYPWEKWIVFLHPAQRQLVEKDYSGPARVSGSAGTGKTIVALHRAVFLARSHSDARVLLTTFSDTLANALRLRMRRLISNAPRIGERLECVALNEIGLRLYEANFGRTRIVSDAEIIKIMKDASGDVDGHKFPLSFLITEWKDVVDAWQLNTWEGYRDARRLGRKSRLPEKQRQILWSIFENVRSKIEARKLLTYSSVFGHLTQHFAKNKKQTFDFIVVDESQDVSISQLRFLAAIGSDRPSGLFFAGDLGQRIFQQPFSWKSLGVDIRGRSRMLRINYRTSHQIRIQADRLLGTEVSDVDGNVEDRRGIVSVFNGPKPEIMIFDSHNDEMAAVAKWISERSNEGIIPHEVGVFVRSDAQMPRALAAVKKSGIPFKVLDDKMETISGFVSVSTMHLAKGLEFRAVCVMACDDEVVPLQERIETADDDADLEEVYNTERHLLYVACTRARDHLLVTSGDSPSEFLDDLII
;
A
#
# COMPACT_ATOMS: atom_id res chain seq x y z
N MET A 1 32.11 21.39 8.29
CA MET A 1 31.60 21.34 6.89
C MET A 1 30.23 20.67 6.96
N ASN A 2 29.19 21.29 6.40
CA ASN A 2 27.85 20.70 6.37
C ASN A 2 27.82 19.62 5.28
N PHE A 3 27.72 18.36 5.69
CA PHE A 3 27.63 17.22 4.77
C PHE A 3 26.16 16.94 4.47
N ARG A 4 25.81 16.87 3.19
CA ARG A 4 24.42 16.69 2.75
C ARG A 4 24.32 15.63 1.67
N ILE A 5 23.14 15.04 1.54
CA ILE A 5 22.82 14.07 0.49
C ILE A 5 21.54 14.52 -0.23
N ALA A 6 21.59 14.55 -1.56
CA ALA A 6 20.41 14.73 -2.41
C ALA A 6 19.65 13.40 -2.61
N ASP A 7 18.34 13.48 -2.78
CA ASP A 7 17.48 12.39 -3.24
C ASP A 7 17.99 11.80 -4.56
N THR A 8 18.40 12.64 -5.52
CA THR A 8 18.98 12.22 -6.81
C THR A 8 20.23 11.36 -6.66
N PHE A 9 21.01 11.53 -5.58
CA PHE A 9 22.13 10.64 -5.25
C PHE A 9 21.63 9.27 -4.78
N THR A 10 20.60 9.26 -3.94
CA THR A 10 20.02 8.03 -3.41
C THR A 10 19.37 7.20 -4.52
N ASP A 11 18.61 7.87 -5.39
CA ASP A 11 17.93 7.24 -6.53
C ASP A 11 18.93 6.66 -7.51
N SER A 12 19.96 7.43 -7.87
CA SER A 12 20.99 6.97 -8.80
C SER A 12 21.88 5.88 -8.21
N LEU A 13 22.15 5.90 -6.90
CA LEU A 13 22.85 4.83 -6.19
C LEU A 13 22.09 3.50 -6.27
N SER A 14 20.76 3.54 -6.16
CA SER A 14 19.93 2.33 -6.21
C SER A 14 19.91 1.63 -7.58
N ARG A 15 20.28 2.35 -8.65
CA ARG A 15 20.35 1.82 -10.03
C ARG A 15 21.67 1.11 -10.34
N LEU A 16 22.66 1.20 -9.46
CA LEU A 16 23.97 0.58 -9.62
C LEU A 16 23.99 -0.85 -9.08
N THR A 17 24.95 -1.65 -9.53
CA THR A 17 25.18 -3.00 -8.99
C THR A 17 25.61 -2.95 -7.53
N ASN A 18 25.47 -4.05 -6.79
CA ASN A 18 25.85 -4.11 -5.36
C ASN A 18 27.34 -3.79 -5.12
N GLU A 19 28.23 -4.21 -6.03
CA GLU A 19 29.66 -3.91 -5.93
C GLU A 19 29.94 -2.42 -6.13
N GLU A 20 29.31 -1.81 -7.14
CA GLU A 20 29.42 -0.37 -7.41
C GLU A 20 28.83 0.46 -6.26
N GLN A 21 27.67 0.05 -5.74
CA GLN A 21 27.07 0.67 -4.56
C GLN A 21 28.04 0.63 -3.38
N LYS A 22 28.69 -0.50 -3.12
CA LYS A 22 29.67 -0.63 -2.02
C LYS A 22 30.85 0.32 -2.22
N ALA A 23 31.38 0.42 -3.45
CA ALA A 23 32.49 1.34 -3.77
C ALA A 23 32.10 2.81 -3.56
N ILE A 24 30.90 3.20 -3.99
CA ILE A 24 30.37 4.56 -3.81
C ILE A 24 30.13 4.87 -2.34
N LYS A 25 29.52 3.95 -1.59
CA LYS A 25 29.26 4.12 -0.15
C LYS A 25 30.58 4.33 0.59
N THR A 26 31.58 3.48 0.32
CA THR A 26 32.93 3.62 0.89
C THR A 26 33.52 5.00 0.58
N THR A 27 33.43 5.46 -0.67
CA THR A 27 33.91 6.79 -1.06
C THR A 27 33.16 7.92 -0.35
N ALA A 28 31.83 7.80 -0.20
CA ALA A 28 31.00 8.76 0.51
C ALA A 28 31.34 8.83 2.00
N PHE A 29 31.63 7.69 2.64
CA PHE A 29 32.13 7.62 4.02
C PHE A 29 33.47 8.32 4.18
N ASP A 30 34.43 7.96 3.34
CA ASP A 30 35.76 8.53 3.40
C ASP A 30 35.72 10.06 3.20
N LEU A 31 34.77 10.57 2.39
CA LEU A 31 34.55 12.01 2.18
C LEU A 31 33.99 12.72 3.41
N GLN A 32 33.17 12.07 4.23
CA GLN A 32 32.66 12.65 5.47
C GLN A 32 33.76 12.65 6.56
N VAL A 33 34.57 11.60 6.63
CA VAL A 33 35.67 11.45 7.60
C VAL A 33 36.83 12.39 7.29
N ASN A 34 37.29 12.41 6.04
CA ASN A 34 38.43 13.23 5.62
C ASN A 34 38.24 13.79 4.19
N PRO A 35 37.58 14.95 4.04
CA PRO A 35 37.36 15.61 2.75
C PRO A 35 38.65 16.01 2.00
N SER A 36 39.82 15.94 2.66
CA SER A 36 41.13 16.36 2.14
C SER A 36 42.10 15.18 1.94
N SER A 37 41.61 13.94 1.95
CA SER A 37 42.44 12.76 1.79
C SER A 37 43.20 12.77 0.45
N PRO A 38 44.53 12.50 0.42
CA PRO A 38 45.36 12.58 -0.80
C PRO A 38 44.94 11.66 -1.96
N GLY A 39 44.14 10.62 -1.68
CA GLY A 39 43.63 9.68 -2.69
C GLY A 39 42.42 10.16 -3.49
N MET A 40 41.75 11.24 -3.06
CA MET A 40 40.50 11.72 -3.67
C MET A 40 40.75 12.90 -4.60
N LYS A 41 40.90 12.62 -5.90
CA LYS A 41 41.04 13.67 -6.91
C LYS A 41 39.67 14.24 -7.25
N PHE A 42 39.36 15.41 -6.69
CA PHE A 42 38.25 16.24 -7.15
C PHE A 42 38.57 16.76 -8.55
N HIS A 43 37.74 16.39 -9.52
CA HIS A 43 37.81 16.87 -10.90
C HIS A 43 36.75 17.94 -11.11
N LYS A 44 37.19 19.15 -11.46
CA LYS A 44 36.28 20.24 -11.79
C LYS A 44 35.58 19.96 -13.12
N LEU A 45 34.28 20.17 -13.17
CA LEU A 45 33.50 20.01 -14.40
C LEU A 45 33.48 21.33 -15.16
N GLU A 46 34.38 21.48 -16.13
CA GLU A 46 34.53 22.74 -16.88
C GLU A 46 33.29 23.09 -17.71
N LYS A 47 32.59 22.09 -18.23
CA LYS A 47 31.35 22.24 -19.01
C LYS A 47 30.10 22.46 -18.17
N ALA A 48 30.15 22.19 -16.86
CA ALA A 48 29.00 22.44 -16.00
C ALA A 48 28.70 23.94 -15.90
N LYS A 49 27.42 24.28 -16.01
CA LYS A 49 26.93 25.66 -15.85
C LYS A 49 27.14 26.14 -14.42
N ASP A 50 26.87 25.27 -13.45
CA ASP A 50 27.23 25.50 -12.06
C ASP A 50 28.68 25.07 -11.79
N LYS A 51 29.56 26.06 -11.63
CA LYS A 51 31.00 25.85 -11.39
C LYS A 51 31.33 25.22 -10.04
N ARG A 52 30.33 25.01 -9.18
CA ARG A 52 30.46 24.34 -7.88
C ARG A 52 30.22 22.84 -7.96
N PHE A 53 29.86 22.29 -9.12
CA PHE A 53 29.89 20.86 -9.32
C PHE A 53 31.30 20.32 -9.55
N TRP A 54 31.59 19.23 -8.84
CA TRP A 54 32.83 18.48 -8.95
C TRP A 54 32.51 17.00 -9.12
N SER A 55 33.36 16.31 -9.85
CA SER A 55 33.32 14.87 -10.04
C SER A 55 34.41 14.22 -9.22
N ILE A 56 34.08 13.13 -8.55
CA ILE A 56 35.00 12.30 -7.79
C ILE A 56 35.04 10.94 -8.47
N ARG A 57 36.25 10.49 -8.81
CA ARG A 57 36.48 9.19 -9.43
C ARG A 57 36.41 8.10 -8.38
N VAL A 58 35.48 7.15 -8.56
CA VAL A 58 35.36 5.98 -7.66
C VAL A 58 35.96 4.73 -8.28
N SER A 59 35.81 4.53 -9.59
CA SER A 59 36.48 3.46 -10.35
C SER A 59 36.96 3.97 -11.72
N SER A 60 37.31 3.09 -12.66
CA SER A 60 37.60 3.50 -14.05
C SER A 60 36.42 4.24 -14.68
N ASP A 61 35.22 3.70 -14.50
CA ASP A 61 34.01 4.19 -15.16
C ASP A 61 33.02 4.87 -14.19
N LEU A 62 33.08 4.59 -12.89
CA LEU A 62 32.12 5.13 -11.94
C LEU A 62 32.51 6.51 -11.39
N ARG A 63 31.54 7.44 -11.31
CA ARG A 63 31.72 8.83 -10.88
C ARG A 63 30.67 9.24 -9.86
N LEU A 64 31.13 9.95 -8.83
CA LEU A 64 30.29 10.60 -7.81
C LEU A 64 30.31 12.11 -8.05
N ILE A 65 29.16 12.69 -8.36
CA ILE A 65 28.98 14.13 -8.54
C ILE A 65 28.64 14.76 -7.19
N VAL A 66 29.38 15.81 -6.84
CA VAL A 66 29.19 16.57 -5.61
C VAL A 66 29.10 18.06 -5.91
N HIS A 67 28.29 18.78 -5.14
CA HIS A 67 28.29 20.24 -5.11
C HIS A 67 29.08 20.71 -3.88
N LYS A 68 30.18 21.44 -4.11
CA LYS A 68 31.15 21.82 -3.06
C LYS A 68 31.24 23.34 -2.89
N THR A 69 31.21 23.78 -1.65
CA THR A 69 31.47 25.17 -1.20
C THR A 69 32.41 25.15 0.00
N ASP A 70 32.87 26.32 0.45
CA ASP A 70 33.78 26.42 1.61
C ASP A 70 33.17 25.86 2.90
N SER A 71 31.84 25.90 3.04
CA SER A 71 31.12 25.48 4.24
C SER A 71 30.28 24.21 4.07
N SER A 72 30.07 23.69 2.86
CA SER A 72 29.17 22.56 2.57
C SER A 72 29.70 21.63 1.48
N LEU A 73 29.46 20.33 1.68
CA LEU A 73 29.63 19.26 0.67
C LEU A 73 28.29 18.54 0.50
N LEU A 74 27.73 18.56 -0.70
CA LEU A 74 26.48 17.89 -1.03
C LEU A 74 26.76 16.77 -2.04
N LEU A 75 26.37 15.53 -1.71
CA LEU A 75 26.35 14.43 -2.66
C LEU A 75 25.12 14.57 -3.56
N CYS A 76 25.33 14.69 -4.88
CA CYS A 76 24.28 15.08 -5.82
C CYS A 76 23.82 13.91 -6.70
N PHE A 77 24.74 13.15 -7.27
CA PHE A 77 24.41 12.09 -8.22
C PHE A 77 25.54 11.08 -8.33
N VAL A 78 25.22 9.85 -8.72
CA VAL A 78 26.22 8.83 -9.02
C VAL A 78 25.88 8.08 -10.31
N GLY A 79 26.89 7.75 -11.11
CA GLY A 79 26.67 6.96 -12.32
C GLY A 79 27.96 6.65 -13.06
N HIS A 80 27.82 5.93 -14.17
CA HIS A 80 28.88 5.75 -15.15
C HIS A 80 29.31 7.10 -15.74
N HIS A 81 30.54 7.16 -16.23
CA HIS A 81 31.27 8.41 -16.48
C HIS A 81 30.47 9.44 -17.27
N ASP A 82 29.98 9.04 -18.45
CA ASP A 82 29.32 9.94 -19.37
C ASP A 82 27.96 10.40 -18.84
N ASN A 83 27.18 9.48 -18.25
CA ASN A 83 25.88 9.79 -17.65
C ASN A 83 26.02 10.75 -16.46
N ALA A 84 27.03 10.56 -15.61
CA ALA A 84 27.28 11.42 -14.46
C ALA A 84 27.69 12.84 -14.89
N TYR A 85 28.47 12.96 -15.96
CA TYR A 85 28.92 14.26 -16.47
C TYR A 85 27.77 14.98 -17.16
N GLN A 86 27.02 14.28 -18.02
CA GLN A 86 25.84 14.84 -18.67
C GLN A 86 24.80 15.32 -17.64
N TRP A 87 24.57 14.55 -16.58
CA TRP A 87 23.66 14.94 -15.50
C TRP A 87 24.08 16.26 -14.86
N ALA A 88 25.37 16.43 -14.57
CA ALA A 88 25.91 17.62 -13.93
C ALA A 88 25.98 18.83 -14.87
N GLU A 89 26.26 18.60 -16.16
CA GLU A 89 26.34 19.66 -17.18
C GLU A 89 25.00 20.35 -17.41
N CYS A 90 23.91 19.57 -17.35
CA CYS A 90 22.55 20.04 -17.55
C CYS A 90 21.88 20.56 -16.29
N ARG A 91 22.56 20.73 -15.14
CA ARG A 91 21.90 21.11 -13.87
C ARG A 91 22.61 22.26 -13.14
N LYS A 92 21.89 22.96 -12.27
CA LYS A 92 22.43 23.87 -11.25
C LYS A 92 21.73 23.70 -9.92
N LEU A 93 22.44 24.00 -8.83
CA LEU A 93 21.83 24.16 -7.53
C LEU A 93 21.51 25.65 -7.29
N GLU A 94 20.24 25.98 -7.10
CA GLU A 94 19.80 27.36 -6.85
C GLU A 94 18.82 27.45 -5.66
N THR A 95 18.61 28.67 -5.18
CA THR A 95 17.54 28.98 -4.22
C THR A 95 16.36 29.55 -4.98
N HIS A 96 15.21 28.90 -4.88
CA HIS A 96 14.01 29.30 -5.59
C HIS A 96 13.59 30.72 -5.17
N PRO A 97 13.33 31.65 -6.12
CA PRO A 97 13.16 33.07 -5.81
C PRO A 97 11.92 33.39 -4.96
N GLN A 98 10.85 32.60 -5.08
CA GLN A 98 9.60 32.83 -4.34
C GLN A 98 9.43 31.96 -3.07
N THR A 99 9.73 30.66 -3.13
CA THR A 99 9.63 29.77 -1.95
C THR A 99 10.84 29.88 -1.01
N GLY A 100 12.01 30.26 -1.53
CA GLY A 100 13.27 30.27 -0.78
C GLY A 100 13.88 28.88 -0.56
N ALA A 101 13.33 27.84 -1.18
CA ALA A 101 13.83 26.47 -1.07
C ALA A 101 15.06 26.24 -1.97
N ALA A 102 16.06 25.50 -1.49
CA ALA A 102 17.13 24.99 -2.36
C ALA A 102 16.57 23.97 -3.36
N GLN A 103 16.99 24.02 -4.63
CA GLN A 103 16.54 23.14 -5.69
C GLN A 103 17.63 22.82 -6.72
N LEU A 104 17.63 21.59 -7.24
CA LEU A 104 18.42 21.20 -8.42
C LEU A 104 17.56 21.38 -9.67
N VAL A 105 17.92 22.36 -10.51
CA VAL A 105 17.15 22.72 -11.71
C VAL A 105 17.89 22.23 -12.93
N GLU A 106 17.16 21.58 -13.84
CA GLU A 106 17.67 21.19 -15.15
C GLU A 106 17.62 22.39 -16.11
N ILE A 107 18.78 22.75 -16.65
CA ILE A 107 18.97 23.88 -17.55
C ILE A 107 19.11 23.37 -18.96
N ARG A 108 18.22 23.78 -19.86
CA ARG A 108 18.31 23.44 -21.29
C ARG A 108 19.50 24.14 -21.94
N GLU A 109 20.24 23.42 -22.79
CA GLU A 109 20.98 24.06 -23.88
C GLU A 109 19.99 24.35 -25.01
N THR A 110 19.90 25.60 -25.44
CA THR A 110 19.44 25.88 -26.79
C THR A 110 20.43 25.16 -27.72
N ILE A 111 19.95 24.20 -28.51
CA ILE A 111 20.69 23.25 -29.37
C ILE A 111 20.91 21.86 -28.72
N LYS A 112 19.82 21.08 -28.65
CA LYS A 112 19.71 19.86 -29.46
C LYS A 112 18.28 19.78 -29.94
N GLU A 113 18.10 19.87 -31.24
CA GLU A 113 16.88 19.40 -31.89
C GLU A 113 16.59 18.02 -31.30
N ILE A 114 15.39 17.88 -30.73
CA ILE A 114 14.78 16.58 -30.54
C ILE A 114 14.60 16.06 -31.97
N ILE A 115 15.60 15.36 -32.52
CA ILE A 115 15.39 14.49 -33.66
C ILE A 115 14.57 13.33 -33.10
N ILE A 116 13.27 13.55 -33.06
CA ILE A 116 12.29 12.48 -33.11
C ILE A 116 12.71 11.66 -34.33
N PRO A 117 13.07 10.37 -34.22
CA PRO A 117 13.24 9.56 -35.41
C PRO A 117 11.90 9.58 -36.15
N THR A 118 11.84 10.35 -37.24
CA THR A 118 10.73 10.37 -38.17
C THR A 118 10.68 8.98 -38.79
N TYR A 119 9.91 8.09 -38.20
CA TYR A 119 9.38 6.95 -38.92
C TYR A 119 8.54 7.54 -40.05
N THR A 120 9.02 7.30 -41.28
CA THR A 120 8.31 7.33 -42.56
C THR A 120 6.99 8.10 -42.57
N GLU A 121 6.96 9.18 -43.37
CA GLU A 121 5.78 9.97 -43.72
C GLU A 121 4.58 9.08 -44.11
N ILE A 122 3.77 8.74 -43.12
CA ILE A 122 2.36 8.48 -43.31
C ILE A 122 1.69 9.75 -42.82
N GLN A 123 1.05 10.47 -43.74
CA GLN A 123 0.24 11.65 -43.43
C GLN A 123 -0.72 11.31 -42.28
N LYS A 124 -0.40 11.76 -41.07
CA LYS A 124 -1.37 11.79 -39.97
C LYS A 124 -2.34 12.94 -40.23
N PRO A 125 -3.66 12.73 -40.09
CA PRO A 125 -4.63 13.81 -40.22
C PRO A 125 -4.39 14.84 -39.12
N ASP A 126 -4.66 16.12 -39.41
CA ASP A 126 -4.59 17.24 -38.47
C ASP A 126 -5.33 16.90 -37.16
N VAL A 127 -4.57 16.56 -36.11
CA VAL A 127 -5.12 16.38 -34.76
C VAL A 127 -5.30 17.77 -34.16
N PRO A 128 -6.50 18.14 -33.67
CA PRO A 128 -6.69 19.43 -33.01
C PRO A 128 -5.77 19.53 -31.79
N THR A 129 -4.99 20.61 -31.71
CA THR A 129 -4.10 20.89 -30.59
C THR A 129 -4.92 20.99 -29.29
N LYS A 130 -4.74 20.02 -28.39
CA LYS A 130 -5.40 20.00 -27.08
C LYS A 130 -5.11 21.29 -26.31
N LYS A 131 -6.10 21.81 -25.58
CA LYS A 131 -5.97 23.06 -24.82
C LYS A 131 -4.87 22.94 -23.75
N PRO A 132 -4.09 24.01 -23.53
CA PRO A 132 -3.09 24.01 -22.46
C PRO A 132 -3.77 23.93 -21.08
N LEU A 133 -3.22 23.09 -20.20
CA LEU A 133 -3.78 22.83 -18.87
C LEU A 133 -3.65 24.04 -17.92
N PHE A 134 -2.65 24.90 -18.16
CA PHE A 134 -2.27 25.96 -17.24
C PHE A 134 -2.50 27.38 -17.78
N GLU A 135 -3.31 27.52 -18.84
CA GLU A 135 -3.58 28.81 -19.50
C GLU A 135 -4.16 29.87 -18.53
N ASN A 136 -4.90 29.43 -17.51
CA ASN A 136 -5.56 30.29 -16.54
C ASN A 136 -4.70 30.66 -15.31
N TYR A 137 -3.44 30.20 -15.23
CA TYR A 137 -2.55 30.47 -14.10
C TYR A 137 -1.46 31.48 -14.47
N SER A 138 -1.25 32.47 -13.61
CA SER A 138 -0.17 33.44 -13.77
C SER A 138 1.20 32.86 -13.39
N ASP A 139 2.28 33.42 -13.92
CA ASP A 139 3.64 32.98 -13.55
C ASP A 139 3.92 33.15 -12.06
N ALA A 140 3.36 34.20 -11.45
CA ALA A 140 3.46 34.46 -10.03
C ALA A 140 2.70 33.43 -9.17
N GLU A 141 1.73 32.71 -9.72
CA GLU A 141 1.06 31.59 -9.06
C GLU A 141 1.85 30.30 -9.25
N LEU A 142 2.33 30.02 -10.46
CA LEU A 142 3.16 28.83 -10.73
C LEU A 142 4.46 28.83 -9.92
N LEU A 143 5.10 30.00 -9.78
CA LEU A 143 6.29 30.16 -8.92
C LEU A 143 6.01 29.94 -7.42
N LYS A 144 4.79 30.19 -6.93
CA LYS A 144 4.42 29.87 -5.52
C LYS A 144 4.44 28.38 -5.26
N TYR A 145 4.23 27.59 -6.29
CA TYR A 145 4.23 26.14 -6.23
C TYR A 145 5.63 25.53 -6.45
N GLY A 146 6.68 26.35 -6.51
CA GLY A 146 8.06 25.88 -6.63
C GLY A 146 8.50 25.59 -8.07
N VAL A 147 7.70 25.96 -9.08
CA VAL A 147 8.07 25.81 -10.49
C VAL A 147 9.28 26.68 -10.81
N PRO A 148 10.42 26.13 -11.27
CA PRO A 148 11.58 26.92 -11.63
C PRO A 148 11.25 27.91 -12.75
N SER A 149 11.82 29.12 -12.68
CA SER A 149 11.57 30.17 -13.66
C SER A 149 11.93 29.76 -15.10
N GLU A 150 12.88 28.84 -15.26
CA GLU A 150 13.35 28.33 -16.55
C GLU A 150 12.29 27.46 -17.27
N TRP A 151 11.32 26.91 -16.52
CA TRP A 151 10.32 25.97 -17.04
C TRP A 151 8.91 26.56 -17.18
N LEU A 152 8.69 27.81 -16.75
CA LEU A 152 7.35 28.45 -16.78
C LEU A 152 6.72 28.47 -18.18
N ASN A 153 7.51 28.69 -19.23
CA ASN A 153 7.03 28.74 -20.60
C ASN A 153 6.54 27.37 -21.10
N ASP A 154 7.24 26.29 -20.73
CA ASP A 154 6.85 24.92 -21.08
C ASP A 154 5.64 24.47 -20.28
N VAL A 155 5.60 24.80 -18.99
CA VAL A 155 4.44 24.57 -18.11
C VAL A 155 3.18 25.22 -18.70
N ARG A 156 3.24 26.48 -19.14
CA ARG A 156 2.07 27.12 -19.76
C ARG A 156 1.58 26.46 -21.05
N LYS A 157 2.48 25.82 -21.80
CA LYS A 157 2.15 25.12 -23.05
C LYS A 157 1.77 23.66 -22.84
N ALA A 158 2.00 23.13 -21.64
CA ALA A 158 1.74 21.74 -21.31
C ALA A 158 0.24 21.43 -21.41
N ASN A 159 -0.05 20.27 -21.99
CA ASN A 159 -1.37 19.69 -22.14
C ASN A 159 -1.38 18.29 -21.51
N GLU A 160 -2.53 17.60 -21.59
CA GLU A 160 -2.71 16.26 -21.00
C GLU A 160 -1.67 15.23 -21.46
N ASP A 161 -1.15 15.36 -22.68
CA ASP A 161 -0.19 14.40 -23.25
C ASP A 161 1.25 14.70 -22.85
N THR A 162 1.57 15.95 -22.50
CA THR A 162 2.95 16.43 -22.28
C THR A 162 3.28 16.73 -20.82
N ILE A 163 2.28 16.85 -19.94
CA ILE A 163 2.48 17.22 -18.53
C ILE A 163 3.31 16.18 -17.75
N LEU A 164 3.21 14.90 -18.09
CA LEU A 164 3.99 13.85 -17.43
C LEU A 164 5.47 13.91 -17.80
N GLU A 165 5.78 14.09 -19.09
CA GLU A 165 7.15 14.28 -19.55
C GLU A 165 7.76 15.56 -18.94
N LEU A 166 6.98 16.63 -18.84
CA LEU A 166 7.40 17.86 -18.19
C LEU A 166 7.72 17.65 -16.70
N ALA A 167 6.90 16.88 -15.99
CA ALA A 167 7.05 16.61 -14.56
C ALA A 167 8.39 15.92 -14.23
N ASP A 168 8.90 15.05 -15.11
CA ASP A 168 10.18 14.34 -14.92
C ASP A 168 11.39 15.28 -14.86
N HIS A 169 11.25 16.52 -15.35
CA HIS A 169 12.31 17.52 -15.37
C HIS A 169 12.20 18.58 -14.26
N LEU A 170 11.10 18.57 -13.51
CA LEU A 170 10.82 19.54 -12.47
C LEU A 170 11.18 18.99 -11.08
N PRO A 171 11.45 19.87 -10.10
CA PRO A 171 11.47 19.47 -8.70
C PRO A 171 10.18 18.76 -8.31
N GLY A 172 10.27 17.69 -7.51
CA GLY A 172 9.13 16.82 -7.19
C GLY A 172 7.92 17.57 -6.63
N GLU A 173 8.11 18.58 -5.78
CA GLU A 173 7.03 19.40 -5.25
C GLU A 173 6.33 20.26 -6.33
N ALA A 174 7.10 20.75 -7.30
CA ALA A 174 6.58 21.55 -8.41
C ALA A 174 5.80 20.66 -9.40
N ALA A 175 6.36 19.49 -9.71
CA ALA A 175 5.68 18.46 -10.49
C ALA A 175 4.36 18.03 -9.84
N GLU A 176 4.37 17.70 -8.54
CA GLU A 176 3.17 17.36 -7.76
C GLU A 176 2.12 18.48 -7.80
N ALA A 177 2.55 19.73 -7.60
CA ALA A 177 1.65 20.87 -7.62
C ALA A 177 1.03 21.12 -9.00
N LEU A 178 1.80 21.00 -10.08
CA LEU A 178 1.27 21.10 -11.44
C LEU A 178 0.29 19.96 -11.74
N LEU A 179 0.56 18.74 -11.29
CA LEU A 179 -0.37 17.61 -11.43
C LEU A 179 -1.65 17.83 -10.62
N CYS A 180 -1.58 18.42 -9.42
CA CYS A 180 -2.76 18.85 -8.67
C CYS A 180 -3.59 19.86 -9.45
N LEU A 181 -2.95 20.92 -9.97
CA LEU A 181 -3.64 21.95 -10.75
C LEU A 181 -4.27 21.38 -12.03
N ALA A 182 -3.58 20.49 -12.74
CA ALA A 182 -4.08 19.80 -13.93
C ALA A 182 -5.30 18.90 -13.64
N THR A 183 -5.41 18.38 -12.43
CA THR A 183 -6.53 17.53 -11.98
C THR A 183 -7.63 18.31 -11.24
N GLY A 184 -7.57 19.65 -11.26
CA GLY A 184 -8.57 20.52 -10.61
C GLY A 184 -8.48 20.58 -9.09
N THR A 185 -7.38 20.11 -8.50
CA THR A 185 -7.12 20.16 -7.05
C THR A 185 -6.15 21.31 -6.73
N LEU A 186 -6.44 22.08 -5.68
CA LEU A 186 -5.53 23.14 -5.24
C LEU A 186 -4.32 22.54 -4.49
N PRO A 187 -3.07 22.83 -4.90
CA PRO A 187 -1.88 22.38 -4.19
C PRO A 187 -1.78 23.05 -2.82
N GLN A 188 -1.10 22.38 -1.90
CA GLN A 188 -0.76 22.99 -0.61
C GLN A 188 0.37 24.01 -0.82
N ILE A 189 0.13 25.26 -0.44
CA ILE A 189 1.17 26.31 -0.47
C ILE A 189 1.93 26.26 0.86
N ILE A 190 3.23 25.98 0.79
CA ILE A 190 4.13 26.16 1.93
C ILE A 190 4.54 27.64 1.99
N PRO A 191 4.47 28.30 3.16
CA PRO A 191 4.86 29.70 3.28
C PRO A 191 6.32 29.91 2.86
N PRO A 192 6.64 31.00 2.15
CA PRO A 192 8.01 31.33 1.79
C PRO A 192 8.94 31.34 3.00
N ALA A 193 10.18 30.87 2.81
CA ALA A 193 11.22 30.99 3.83
C ALA A 193 11.44 32.47 4.20
N ALA A 194 11.66 32.77 5.49
CA ALA A 194 11.97 34.12 5.92
C ALA A 194 13.27 34.62 5.26
N ALA A 195 13.32 35.90 4.88
CA ALA A 195 14.48 36.47 4.20
C ALA A 195 15.77 36.25 5.03
N GLY A 196 16.76 35.58 4.44
CA GLY A 196 18.03 35.23 5.09
C GLY A 196 18.06 33.88 5.84
N SER A 197 16.97 33.10 5.84
CA SER A 197 16.99 31.73 6.37
C SER A 197 17.79 30.78 5.47
N ASP A 198 18.36 29.71 6.05
CA ASP A 198 19.07 28.66 5.31
C ASP A 198 18.12 27.96 4.30
N PRO A 199 18.36 28.07 2.98
CA PRO A 199 17.50 27.49 1.94
C PRO A 199 17.28 25.97 2.06
N PHE A 200 18.22 25.27 2.70
CA PHE A 200 18.13 23.82 2.92
C PHE A 200 17.23 23.42 4.09
N LYS A 201 16.79 24.37 4.94
CA LYS A 201 15.85 24.13 6.05
C LYS A 201 14.39 24.37 5.67
N HIS A 202 14.12 24.76 4.42
CA HIS A 202 12.77 24.87 3.93
C HIS A 202 12.13 23.47 3.85
N PRO A 203 10.85 23.27 4.20
CA PRO A 203 10.21 21.95 4.14
C PRO A 203 10.37 21.25 2.78
N ASP A 204 10.22 21.97 1.66
CA ASP A 204 10.45 21.41 0.32
C ASP A 204 11.92 21.07 0.03
N ALA A 205 12.87 21.77 0.66
CA ALA A 205 14.28 21.45 0.52
C ALA A 205 14.65 20.22 1.36
N GLU A 206 14.08 20.06 2.56
CA GLU A 206 14.30 18.89 3.42
C GLU A 206 13.75 17.58 2.84
N ARG A 207 12.77 17.66 1.93
CA ARG A 207 12.30 16.52 1.12
C ARG A 207 13.41 15.97 0.22
N ARG A 208 14.27 16.84 -0.32
CA ARG A 208 15.30 16.52 -1.33
C ARG A 208 16.70 16.42 -0.75
N PHE A 209 17.01 17.23 0.25
CA PHE A 209 18.33 17.35 0.83
C PHE A 209 18.31 16.95 2.29
N ARG A 210 19.06 15.91 2.64
CA ARG A 210 19.25 15.51 4.03
C ARG A 210 20.60 16.00 4.53
N THR A 211 20.62 16.65 5.68
CA THR A 211 21.86 17.06 6.36
C THR A 211 22.31 15.95 7.30
N MET A 212 23.60 15.61 7.26
CA MET A 212 24.19 14.55 8.09
C MET A 212 25.03 15.16 9.21
N HIS A 213 24.74 14.78 10.46
CA HIS A 213 25.40 15.32 11.64
C HIS A 213 26.53 14.45 12.17
N ASN A 214 26.54 13.15 11.86
CA ASN A 214 27.57 12.20 12.29
C ASN A 214 27.75 11.02 11.31
N LEU A 215 28.75 10.16 11.59
CA LEU A 215 29.11 9.00 10.77
C LEU A 215 28.05 7.89 10.82
N GLU A 216 27.44 7.65 11.99
CA GLU A 216 26.37 6.65 12.15
C GLU A 216 25.12 7.02 11.34
N GLU A 217 24.80 8.31 11.19
CA GLU A 217 23.70 8.79 10.35
C GLU A 217 23.96 8.58 8.87
N LEU A 218 25.21 8.76 8.42
CA LEU A 218 25.63 8.47 7.05
C LEU A 218 25.57 6.96 6.77
N GLU A 219 26.08 6.13 7.68
CA GLU A 219 25.99 4.67 7.59
C GLU A 219 24.54 4.20 7.51
N ARG A 220 23.69 4.72 8.39
CA ARG A 220 22.25 4.47 8.37
C ARG A 220 21.50 5.13 7.22
N ALA A 221 22.12 5.97 6.40
CA ALA A 221 21.52 6.53 5.19
C ALA A 221 21.96 5.75 3.94
N LEU A 222 23.19 5.23 3.95
CA LEU A 222 23.82 4.47 2.86
C LEU A 222 23.53 2.96 2.92
N GLU A 223 23.46 2.35 4.10
CA GLU A 223 23.16 0.92 4.28
C GLU A 223 21.66 0.60 4.28
N TYR A 224 20.80 1.61 4.46
CA TYR A 224 19.34 1.45 4.66
C TYR A 224 18.46 2.02 3.52
N PRO A 225 18.64 1.69 2.22
CA PRO A 225 17.82 2.30 1.18
C PRO A 225 16.34 1.90 1.27
N TRP A 226 16.04 0.67 1.70
CA TRP A 226 14.67 0.12 1.69
C TRP A 226 13.99 0.14 3.06
N GLU A 227 14.70 -0.25 4.11
CA GLU A 227 14.09 -0.53 5.42
C GLU A 227 13.58 0.70 6.19
N LYS A 228 14.09 1.90 5.90
CA LYS A 228 13.58 3.15 6.47
C LYS A 228 12.40 3.73 5.70
N TRP A 229 12.25 3.43 4.41
CA TRP A 229 11.06 3.83 3.64
C TRP A 229 9.81 3.16 4.20
N ILE A 230 9.93 1.91 4.65
CA ILE A 230 8.85 1.12 5.28
C ILE A 230 8.28 1.77 6.55
N VAL A 231 8.98 2.72 7.19
CA VAL A 231 8.46 3.44 8.36
C VAL A 231 8.46 4.96 8.16
N PHE A 232 8.72 5.45 6.96
CA PHE A 232 8.77 6.87 6.67
C PHE A 232 7.36 7.45 6.56
N LEU A 233 7.03 8.42 7.42
CA LEU A 233 5.78 9.17 7.35
C LEU A 233 5.99 10.41 6.49
N HIS A 234 5.24 10.54 5.40
CA HIS A 234 5.31 11.73 4.56
C HIS A 234 4.76 12.96 5.32
N PRO A 235 5.33 14.17 5.18
CA PRO A 235 4.83 15.37 5.85
C PRO A 235 3.33 15.64 5.64
N ALA A 236 2.80 15.36 4.44
CA ALA A 236 1.37 15.48 4.14
C ALA A 236 0.47 14.55 4.99
N GLN A 237 1.01 13.42 5.47
CA GLN A 237 0.30 12.47 6.33
C GLN A 237 0.39 12.84 7.82
N ARG A 238 1.36 13.68 8.20
CA ARG A 238 1.62 14.06 9.60
C ARG A 238 0.42 14.68 10.28
N GLN A 239 -0.34 15.52 9.57
CA GLN A 239 -1.54 16.14 10.11
C GLN A 239 -2.59 15.09 10.51
N LEU A 240 -2.72 13.98 9.78
CA LEU A 240 -3.67 12.91 10.10
C LEU A 240 -3.23 12.12 11.35
N VAL A 241 -1.92 12.00 11.53
CA VAL A 241 -1.30 11.34 12.69
C VAL A 241 -1.42 12.19 13.96
N GLU A 242 -1.24 13.50 13.87
CA GLU A 242 -1.17 14.37 15.05
C GLU A 242 -2.53 14.96 15.44
N LYS A 243 -3.51 14.97 14.53
CA LYS A 243 -4.83 15.56 14.76
C LYS A 243 -5.60 14.90 15.90
N ASP A 244 -6.27 15.72 16.69
CA ASP A 244 -7.29 15.26 17.64
C ASP A 244 -8.65 15.09 16.97
N TYR A 245 -9.31 13.98 17.26
CA TYR A 245 -10.61 13.65 16.73
C TYR A 245 -11.63 13.63 17.86
N SER A 246 -12.82 14.19 17.64
CA SER A 246 -13.91 14.19 18.64
C SER A 246 -14.56 12.82 18.88
N GLY A 247 -14.07 11.77 18.22
CA GLY A 247 -14.61 10.41 18.25
C GLY A 247 -13.95 9.56 17.14
N PRO A 248 -14.59 8.47 16.69
CA PRO A 248 -14.00 7.58 15.70
C PRO A 248 -13.62 8.28 14.40
N ALA A 249 -12.43 7.97 13.89
CA ALA A 249 -11.89 8.53 12.66
C ALA A 249 -11.37 7.44 11.72
N ARG A 250 -11.40 7.70 10.42
CA ARG A 250 -10.90 6.77 9.39
C ARG A 250 -9.91 7.47 8.46
N VAL A 251 -8.84 6.77 8.14
CA VAL A 251 -7.98 7.10 7.00
C VAL A 251 -8.14 6.01 5.95
N SER A 252 -8.47 6.41 4.74
CA SER A 252 -8.58 5.53 3.59
C SER A 252 -7.63 5.93 2.46
N GLY A 253 -7.61 5.18 1.38
CA GLY A 253 -6.73 5.41 0.24
C GLY A 253 -6.42 4.10 -0.46
N SER A 254 -6.05 4.16 -1.74
CA SER A 254 -5.73 2.95 -2.52
C SER A 254 -4.51 2.19 -1.99
N ALA A 255 -4.23 1.03 -2.60
CA ALA A 255 -3.02 0.28 -2.33
C ALA A 255 -1.77 1.17 -2.49
N GLY A 256 -0.87 1.15 -1.52
CA GLY A 256 0.41 1.85 -1.58
C GLY A 256 0.42 3.28 -1.03
N THR A 257 -0.72 3.79 -0.56
CA THR A 257 -0.83 5.19 -0.08
C THR A 257 -0.29 5.46 1.32
N GLY A 258 0.24 4.44 2.02
CA GLY A 258 0.85 4.59 3.36
C GLY A 258 -0.13 4.52 4.54
N LYS A 259 -1.33 3.96 4.37
CA LYS A 259 -2.33 3.75 5.44
C LYS A 259 -1.76 3.09 6.70
N THR A 260 -1.07 1.96 6.53
CA THR A 260 -0.38 1.23 7.60
C THR A 260 0.65 2.10 8.32
N ILE A 261 1.35 2.98 7.59
CA ILE A 261 2.34 3.91 8.17
C ILE A 261 1.64 4.96 9.02
N VAL A 262 0.52 5.50 8.53
CA VAL A 262 -0.31 6.44 9.30
C VAL A 262 -0.82 5.78 10.58
N ALA A 263 -1.35 4.56 10.50
CA ALA A 263 -1.80 3.81 11.68
C ALA A 263 -0.66 3.60 12.69
N LEU A 264 0.49 3.14 12.21
CA LEU A 264 1.66 2.91 13.05
C LEU A 264 2.14 4.18 13.76
N HIS A 265 2.31 5.27 13.01
CA HIS A 265 2.75 6.54 13.57
C HIS A 265 1.71 7.16 14.50
N ARG A 266 0.40 7.00 14.22
CA ARG A 266 -0.68 7.44 15.10
C ARG A 266 -0.62 6.72 16.45
N ALA A 267 -0.42 5.41 16.46
CA ALA A 267 -0.32 4.64 17.69
C ALA A 267 0.89 5.09 18.55
N VAL A 268 2.05 5.30 17.91
CA VAL A 268 3.25 5.82 18.58
C VAL A 268 3.06 7.26 19.06
N PHE A 269 2.43 8.13 18.26
CA PHE A 269 2.13 9.51 18.63
C PHE A 269 1.21 9.59 19.86
N LEU A 270 0.16 8.77 19.90
CA LEU A 270 -0.78 8.72 21.03
C LEU A 270 -0.07 8.25 22.30
N ALA A 271 0.76 7.21 22.21
CA ALA A 271 1.55 6.72 23.34
C ALA A 271 2.60 7.74 23.81
N ARG A 272 3.18 8.54 22.91
CA ARG A 272 4.13 9.62 23.26
C ARG A 272 3.43 10.80 23.95
N SER A 273 2.29 11.22 23.40
CA SER A 273 1.59 12.41 23.87
C SER A 273 0.81 12.18 25.17
N HIS A 274 0.53 10.91 25.51
CA HIS A 274 -0.17 10.52 26.72
C HIS A 274 0.66 9.50 27.50
N SER A 275 1.40 9.96 28.52
CA SER A 275 2.38 9.14 29.26
C SER A 275 1.78 7.96 30.02
N ASP A 276 0.53 8.07 30.46
CA ASP A 276 -0.15 7.04 31.26
C ASP A 276 -1.11 6.18 30.45
N ALA A 277 -1.33 6.53 29.17
CA ALA A 277 -2.28 5.83 28.32
C ALA A 277 -1.72 4.50 27.82
N ARG A 278 -2.59 3.49 27.75
CA ARG A 278 -2.35 2.22 27.05
C ARG A 278 -2.94 2.30 25.64
N VAL A 279 -2.12 1.96 24.65
CA VAL A 279 -2.49 2.00 23.23
C VAL A 279 -2.48 0.61 22.66
N LEU A 280 -3.55 0.24 21.95
CA LEU A 280 -3.62 -0.98 21.17
C LEU A 280 -3.49 -0.64 19.67
N LEU A 281 -2.46 -1.17 19.02
CA LEU A 281 -2.36 -1.25 17.57
C LEU A 281 -2.80 -2.67 17.15
N THR A 282 -3.81 -2.79 16.32
CA THR A 282 -4.37 -4.10 15.96
C THR A 282 -4.76 -4.18 14.50
N THR A 283 -5.01 -5.39 14.02
CA THR A 283 -5.41 -5.73 12.65
C THR A 283 -6.16 -7.06 12.66
N PHE A 284 -6.73 -7.48 11.53
CA PHE A 284 -7.60 -8.65 11.46
C PHE A 284 -6.83 -9.99 11.49
N SER A 285 -5.55 -10.02 11.09
CA SER A 285 -4.73 -11.23 10.97
C SER A 285 -3.49 -11.24 11.87
N ASP A 286 -3.14 -12.41 12.41
CA ASP A 286 -1.92 -12.64 13.20
C ASP A 286 -0.64 -12.32 12.41
N THR A 287 -0.64 -12.63 11.10
CA THR A 287 0.49 -12.37 10.20
C THR A 287 0.80 -10.89 10.09
N LEU A 288 -0.24 -10.11 9.82
CA LEU A 288 -0.16 -8.66 9.70
C LEU A 288 0.19 -8.03 11.03
N ALA A 289 -0.34 -8.55 12.14
CA ALA A 289 0.03 -8.09 13.47
C ALA A 289 1.52 -8.31 13.77
N ASN A 290 2.10 -9.45 13.35
CA ASN A 290 3.53 -9.70 13.49
C ASN A 290 4.36 -8.74 12.62
N ALA A 291 3.98 -8.52 11.36
CA ALA A 291 4.65 -7.56 10.48
C ALA A 291 4.59 -6.13 11.03
N LEU A 292 3.42 -5.69 11.52
CA LEU A 292 3.22 -4.41 12.20
C LEU A 292 4.10 -4.29 13.44
N ARG A 293 4.20 -5.34 14.26
CA ARG A 293 5.01 -5.36 15.48
C ARG A 293 6.50 -5.17 15.18
N LEU A 294 7.01 -5.78 14.10
CA LEU A 294 8.39 -5.59 13.65
C LEU A 294 8.64 -4.14 13.21
N ARG A 295 7.75 -3.57 12.39
CA ARG A 295 7.82 -2.16 11.94
C ARG A 295 7.74 -1.19 13.13
N MET A 296 6.86 -1.47 14.08
CA MET A 296 6.70 -0.71 15.31
C MET A 296 7.96 -0.70 16.16
N ARG A 297 8.56 -1.87 16.42
CA ARG A 297 9.82 -1.97 17.18
C ARG A 297 10.93 -1.16 16.54
N ARG A 298 11.03 -1.16 15.20
CA ARG A 298 11.99 -0.33 14.47
C ARG A 298 11.73 1.17 14.69
N LEU A 299 10.47 1.61 14.60
CA LEU A 299 10.09 3.01 14.79
C LEU A 299 10.34 3.54 16.21
N ILE A 300 10.21 2.69 17.24
CA ILE A 300 10.43 3.06 18.65
C ILE A 300 11.80 2.67 19.20
N SER A 301 12.74 2.26 18.34
CA SER A 301 14.08 1.79 18.73
C SER A 301 14.82 2.77 19.66
N ASN A 302 14.68 4.08 19.45
CA ASN A 302 15.28 5.14 20.28
C ASN A 302 14.48 5.50 21.54
N ALA A 303 13.30 4.90 21.75
CA ALA A 303 12.42 5.17 22.88
C ALA A 303 11.69 3.89 23.36
N PRO A 304 12.44 2.87 23.85
CA PRO A 304 11.92 1.53 24.12
C PRO A 304 10.82 1.50 25.19
N ARG A 305 10.83 2.44 26.15
CA ARG A 305 9.80 2.56 27.20
C ARG A 305 8.38 2.77 26.66
N ILE A 306 8.25 3.32 25.44
CA ILE A 306 6.93 3.46 24.79
C ILE A 306 6.34 2.08 24.49
N GLY A 307 7.19 1.10 24.14
CA GLY A 307 6.77 -0.25 23.80
C GLY A 307 6.12 -1.02 24.95
N GLU A 308 6.33 -0.61 26.20
CA GLU A 308 5.67 -1.23 27.36
C GLU A 308 4.17 -0.89 27.45
N ARG A 309 3.76 0.24 26.86
CA ARG A 309 2.37 0.73 26.86
C ARG A 309 1.67 0.60 25.52
N LEU A 310 2.44 0.34 24.46
CA LEU A 310 1.96 0.16 23.11
C LEU A 310 1.96 -1.33 22.76
N GLU A 311 0.77 -1.89 22.64
CA GLU A 311 0.57 -3.28 22.34
C GLU A 311 0.22 -3.48 20.87
N CYS A 312 0.87 -4.44 20.19
CA CYS A 312 0.62 -4.76 18.79
C CYS A 312 0.28 -6.24 18.63
N VAL A 313 -1.00 -6.56 18.44
CA VAL A 313 -1.57 -7.93 18.42
C VAL A 313 -2.80 -7.97 17.51
N ALA A 314 -3.15 -9.15 16.97
CA ALA A 314 -4.34 -9.28 16.14
C ALA A 314 -5.63 -9.19 16.97
N LEU A 315 -6.75 -8.85 16.33
CA LEU A 315 -8.04 -8.70 16.99
C LEU A 315 -8.50 -10.00 17.67
N ASN A 316 -8.36 -11.13 16.99
CA ASN A 316 -8.72 -12.44 17.55
C ASN A 316 -7.86 -12.81 18.76
N GLU A 317 -6.55 -12.55 18.70
CA GLU A 317 -5.62 -12.79 19.82
C GLU A 317 -6.01 -11.94 21.05
N ILE A 318 -6.23 -10.64 20.88
CA ILE A 318 -6.62 -9.77 21.99
C ILE A 318 -8.01 -10.09 22.51
N GLY A 319 -8.95 -10.45 21.63
CA GLY A 319 -10.30 -10.88 21.98
C GLY A 319 -10.27 -12.11 22.88
N LEU A 320 -9.54 -13.16 22.45
CA LEU A 320 -9.36 -14.36 23.26
C LEU A 320 -8.71 -14.05 24.61
N ARG A 321 -7.63 -13.27 24.64
CA ARG A 321 -6.96 -12.93 25.90
C ARG A 321 -7.86 -12.19 26.88
N LEU A 322 -8.64 -11.22 26.39
CA LEU A 322 -9.62 -10.50 27.21
C LEU A 322 -10.77 -11.43 27.65
N TYR A 323 -11.19 -12.36 26.81
CA TYR A 323 -12.19 -13.34 27.16
C TYR A 323 -11.72 -14.24 28.29
N GLU A 324 -10.53 -14.81 28.16
CA GLU A 324 -9.94 -15.69 29.18
C GLU A 324 -9.76 -14.97 30.53
N ALA A 325 -9.38 -13.69 30.50
CA ALA A 325 -9.22 -12.88 31.71
C ALA A 325 -10.54 -12.60 32.45
N ASN A 326 -11.69 -12.60 31.76
CA ASN A 326 -12.99 -12.24 32.34
C ASN A 326 -13.93 -13.45 32.55
N PHE A 327 -13.79 -14.50 31.73
CA PHE A 327 -14.70 -15.64 31.67
C PHE A 327 -14.01 -17.00 31.82
N GLY A 328 -12.67 -17.04 31.78
CA GLY A 328 -11.89 -18.28 31.83
C GLY A 328 -11.59 -18.88 30.45
N ARG A 329 -10.77 -19.94 30.44
CA ARG A 329 -10.28 -20.58 29.20
C ARG A 329 -11.42 -21.22 28.40
N THR A 330 -11.35 -21.06 27.08
CA THR A 330 -12.32 -21.62 26.13
C THR A 330 -11.60 -22.21 24.91
N ARG A 331 -12.33 -22.96 24.09
CA ARG A 331 -11.84 -23.51 22.81
C ARG A 331 -12.69 -22.96 21.68
N ILE A 332 -12.01 -22.51 20.62
CA ILE A 332 -12.67 -22.07 19.41
C ILE A 332 -13.03 -23.27 18.54
N VAL A 333 -14.26 -23.32 18.05
CA VAL A 333 -14.70 -24.33 17.08
C VAL A 333 -13.99 -24.12 15.75
N SER A 334 -13.48 -25.20 15.14
CA SER A 334 -12.85 -25.13 13.83
C SER A 334 -13.88 -25.09 12.69
N ASP A 335 -13.49 -24.55 11.54
CA ASP A 335 -14.37 -24.52 10.35
C ASP A 335 -14.82 -25.91 9.91
N ALA A 336 -13.92 -26.90 9.93
CA ALA A 336 -14.26 -28.29 9.64
C ALA A 336 -15.28 -28.87 10.62
N GLU A 337 -15.19 -28.51 11.90
CA GLU A 337 -16.19 -28.90 12.90
C GLU A 337 -17.52 -28.19 12.70
N ILE A 338 -17.53 -26.90 12.35
CA ILE A 338 -18.76 -26.17 11.99
C ILE A 338 -19.44 -26.87 10.81
N ILE A 339 -18.71 -27.20 9.74
CA ILE A 339 -19.24 -27.89 8.57
C ILE A 339 -19.86 -29.23 8.97
N LYS A 340 -19.18 -30.01 9.81
CA LYS A 340 -19.70 -31.29 10.31
C LYS A 340 -20.95 -31.10 11.16
N ILE A 341 -20.94 -30.18 12.12
CA ILE A 341 -22.10 -29.88 12.98
C ILE A 341 -23.28 -29.39 12.13
N MET A 342 -23.02 -28.56 11.12
CA MET A 342 -24.03 -28.05 10.19
C MET A 342 -24.67 -29.19 9.41
N LYS A 343 -23.86 -30.09 8.83
CA LYS A 343 -24.35 -31.26 8.09
C LYS A 343 -25.19 -32.19 8.98
N ASP A 344 -24.73 -32.43 10.22
CA ASP A 344 -25.47 -33.25 11.17
C ASP A 344 -26.80 -32.56 11.55
N ALA A 345 -26.78 -31.26 11.85
CA ALA A 345 -27.96 -30.50 12.24
C ALA A 345 -28.98 -30.32 11.10
N SER A 346 -28.52 -30.18 9.86
CA SER A 346 -29.39 -30.13 8.68
C SER A 346 -30.06 -31.49 8.44
N GLY A 347 -29.33 -32.59 8.64
CA GLY A 347 -29.89 -33.95 8.52
C GLY A 347 -30.96 -34.29 9.55
N ASP A 348 -30.98 -33.60 10.70
CA ASP A 348 -31.99 -33.78 11.74
C ASP A 348 -33.31 -33.03 11.43
N VAL A 349 -33.35 -32.19 10.39
CA VAL A 349 -34.52 -31.38 10.02
C VAL A 349 -35.06 -31.82 8.68
N ASP A 350 -36.26 -32.41 8.66
CA ASP A 350 -36.89 -32.88 7.43
C ASP A 350 -37.44 -31.73 6.57
N GLY A 351 -37.46 -31.94 5.25
CA GLY A 351 -38.23 -31.13 4.31
C GLY A 351 -37.54 -29.86 3.79
N HIS A 352 -36.24 -29.67 4.04
CA HIS A 352 -35.46 -28.60 3.41
C HIS A 352 -34.77 -29.05 2.12
N LYS A 353 -34.51 -28.10 1.21
CA LYS A 353 -33.76 -28.32 -0.05
C LYS A 353 -32.50 -27.44 -0.16
N PHE A 354 -32.10 -26.82 0.94
CA PHE A 354 -30.91 -25.96 0.96
C PHE A 354 -29.62 -26.77 0.82
N PRO A 355 -28.70 -26.36 -0.07
CA PRO A 355 -27.37 -26.96 -0.14
C PRO A 355 -26.56 -26.60 1.11
N LEU A 356 -25.59 -27.47 1.46
CA LEU A 356 -24.76 -27.28 2.66
C LEU A 356 -23.92 -25.99 2.58
N SER A 357 -23.45 -25.62 1.38
CA SER A 357 -22.73 -24.36 1.14
C SER A 357 -23.56 -23.15 1.55
N PHE A 358 -24.81 -23.07 1.10
CA PHE A 358 -25.76 -22.01 1.50
C PHE A 358 -25.96 -21.96 3.02
N LEU A 359 -26.15 -23.12 3.67
CA LEU A 359 -26.34 -23.17 5.13
C LEU A 359 -25.13 -22.63 5.88
N ILE A 360 -23.92 -22.95 5.42
CA ILE A 360 -22.67 -22.46 6.00
C ILE A 360 -22.56 -20.94 5.81
N THR A 361 -22.82 -20.44 4.60
CA THR A 361 -22.74 -19.01 4.27
C THR A 361 -23.78 -18.19 5.04
N GLU A 362 -25.04 -18.63 5.10
CA GLU A 362 -26.09 -17.97 5.89
C GLU A 362 -25.76 -18.00 7.40
N TRP A 363 -25.23 -19.11 7.90
CA TRP A 363 -24.76 -19.18 9.28
C TRP A 363 -23.61 -18.22 9.57
N LYS A 364 -22.54 -18.22 8.74
CA LYS A 364 -21.35 -17.39 8.95
C LYS A 364 -21.66 -15.90 8.81
N ASP A 365 -22.33 -15.50 7.73
CA ASP A 365 -22.46 -14.08 7.36
C ASP A 365 -23.67 -13.39 8.01
N VAL A 366 -24.69 -14.16 8.39
CA VAL A 366 -25.93 -13.60 8.96
C VAL A 366 -26.07 -13.98 10.42
N VAL A 367 -26.12 -15.28 10.76
CA VAL A 367 -26.48 -15.71 12.12
C VAL A 367 -25.34 -15.47 13.11
N ASP A 368 -24.16 -16.04 12.85
CA ASP A 368 -23.01 -15.93 13.74
C ASP A 368 -22.38 -14.53 13.67
N ALA A 369 -22.20 -13.93 12.48
CA ALA A 369 -21.64 -12.59 12.38
C ALA A 369 -22.44 -11.53 13.17
N TRP A 370 -23.77 -11.57 13.10
CA TRP A 370 -24.65 -10.65 13.84
C TRP A 370 -25.00 -11.14 15.24
N GLN A 371 -24.52 -12.32 15.65
CA GLN A 371 -24.78 -12.94 16.95
C GLN A 371 -26.28 -13.06 17.25
N LEU A 372 -27.04 -13.54 16.26
CA LEU A 372 -28.49 -13.70 16.36
C LEU A 372 -28.83 -14.91 17.23
N ASN A 373 -29.53 -14.66 18.33
CA ASN A 373 -29.88 -15.68 19.32
C ASN A 373 -31.38 -15.98 19.41
N THR A 374 -32.23 -15.21 18.74
CA THR A 374 -33.70 -15.34 18.76
C THR A 374 -34.29 -15.46 17.36
N TRP A 375 -35.45 -16.12 17.26
CA TRP A 375 -36.21 -16.24 16.02
C TRP A 375 -36.54 -14.86 15.45
N GLU A 376 -37.02 -13.94 16.30
CA GLU A 376 -37.38 -12.58 15.91
C GLU A 376 -36.16 -11.84 15.34
N GLY A 377 -35.00 -11.99 15.98
CA GLY A 377 -33.74 -11.43 15.50
C GLY A 377 -33.37 -11.92 14.11
N TYR A 378 -33.50 -13.21 13.84
CA TYR A 378 -33.23 -13.79 12.51
C TYR A 378 -34.30 -13.46 11.47
N ARG A 379 -35.58 -13.42 11.85
CA ARG A 379 -36.69 -13.01 10.98
C ARG A 379 -36.51 -11.57 10.49
N ASP A 380 -36.08 -10.67 11.38
CA ASP A 380 -35.97 -9.24 11.10
C ASP A 380 -34.56 -8.83 10.60
N ALA A 381 -33.60 -9.75 10.61
CA ALA A 381 -32.25 -9.52 10.11
C ALA A 381 -32.26 -9.15 8.63
N ARG A 382 -31.51 -8.09 8.30
CA ARG A 382 -31.23 -7.66 6.93
C ARG A 382 -30.13 -8.54 6.36
N ARG A 383 -30.42 -9.22 5.25
CA ARG A 383 -29.45 -9.96 4.44
C ARG A 383 -28.83 -8.98 3.44
N LEU A 384 -27.93 -8.12 3.92
CA LEU A 384 -27.20 -7.19 3.03
C LEU A 384 -26.42 -7.99 1.98
N GLY A 385 -26.40 -7.52 0.73
CA GLY A 385 -25.82 -8.24 -0.40
C GLY A 385 -26.79 -9.19 -1.13
N ARG A 386 -27.91 -9.58 -0.50
CA ARG A 386 -28.87 -10.56 -1.06
C ARG A 386 -30.21 -9.89 -1.39
N LYS A 387 -30.63 -9.86 -2.66
CA LYS A 387 -31.92 -9.27 -3.07
C LYS A 387 -33.10 -10.22 -2.91
N SER A 388 -32.86 -11.53 -2.89
CA SER A 388 -33.85 -12.58 -2.72
C SER A 388 -34.43 -12.56 -1.31
N ARG A 389 -35.75 -12.34 -1.23
CA ARG A 389 -36.47 -12.49 0.05
C ARG A 389 -36.64 -13.97 0.35
N LEU A 390 -35.93 -14.47 1.37
CA LEU A 390 -36.27 -15.73 2.00
C LEU A 390 -37.67 -15.63 2.63
N PRO A 391 -38.66 -16.42 2.17
CA PRO A 391 -39.98 -16.48 2.78
C PRO A 391 -39.88 -16.87 4.26
N GLU A 392 -40.79 -16.36 5.08
CA GLU A 392 -40.77 -16.61 6.53
C GLU A 392 -40.78 -18.11 6.86
N LYS A 393 -41.55 -18.93 6.13
CA LYS A 393 -41.55 -20.40 6.28
C LYS A 393 -40.17 -21.03 6.08
N GLN A 394 -39.41 -20.55 5.09
CA GLN A 394 -38.05 -21.02 4.85
C GLN A 394 -37.10 -20.54 5.94
N ARG A 395 -37.26 -19.30 6.42
CA ARG A 395 -36.49 -18.80 7.58
C ARG A 395 -36.75 -19.63 8.83
N GLN A 396 -37.99 -20.05 9.09
CA GLN A 396 -38.31 -20.91 10.25
C GLN A 396 -37.55 -22.24 10.19
N ILE A 397 -37.49 -22.87 9.02
CA ILE A 397 -36.74 -24.11 8.80
C ILE A 397 -35.23 -23.87 8.99
N LEU A 398 -34.70 -22.77 8.45
CA LEU A 398 -33.29 -22.41 8.65
C LEU A 398 -32.98 -22.15 10.14
N TRP A 399 -33.88 -21.47 10.84
CA TRP A 399 -33.72 -21.17 12.25
C TRP A 399 -33.67 -22.43 13.12
N SER A 400 -34.51 -23.43 12.84
CA SER A 400 -34.46 -24.71 13.59
C SER A 400 -33.13 -25.44 13.38
N ILE A 401 -32.58 -25.41 12.15
CA ILE A 401 -31.24 -25.93 11.88
C ILE A 401 -30.18 -25.15 12.68
N PHE A 402 -30.21 -23.82 12.64
CA PHE A 402 -29.23 -22.96 13.32
C PHE A 402 -29.33 -23.01 14.86
N GLU A 403 -30.51 -23.26 15.40
CA GLU A 403 -30.72 -23.56 16.82
C GLU A 403 -30.07 -24.88 17.23
N ASN A 404 -30.24 -25.92 16.41
CA ASN A 404 -29.55 -27.20 16.60
C ASN A 404 -28.03 -27.06 16.52
N VAL A 405 -27.52 -26.27 15.56
CA VAL A 405 -26.07 -25.97 15.44
C VAL A 405 -25.54 -25.31 16.72
N ARG A 406 -26.22 -24.26 17.20
CA ARG A 406 -25.84 -23.57 18.47
C ARG A 406 -25.82 -24.53 19.64
N SER A 407 -26.90 -25.31 19.80
CA SER A 407 -27.03 -26.28 20.87
C SER A 407 -25.91 -27.32 20.84
N LYS A 408 -25.53 -27.80 19.65
CA LYS A 408 -24.42 -28.75 19.47
C LYS A 408 -23.05 -28.11 19.77
N ILE A 409 -22.83 -26.84 19.42
CA ILE A 409 -21.60 -26.10 19.75
C ILE A 409 -21.49 -25.90 21.27
N GLU A 410 -22.58 -25.46 21.91
CA GLU A 410 -22.65 -25.21 23.36
C GLU A 410 -22.48 -26.51 24.17
N ALA A 411 -23.13 -27.61 23.75
CA ALA A 411 -22.98 -28.91 24.39
C ALA A 411 -21.53 -29.41 24.38
N ARG A 412 -20.74 -29.02 23.37
CA ARG A 412 -19.30 -29.33 23.27
C ARG A 412 -18.41 -28.33 24.01
N LYS A 413 -18.99 -27.29 24.64
CA LYS A 413 -18.29 -26.18 25.31
C LYS A 413 -17.31 -25.46 24.38
N LEU A 414 -17.68 -25.33 23.11
CA LEU A 414 -16.92 -24.60 22.10
C LEU A 414 -17.55 -23.22 21.88
N LEU A 415 -16.77 -22.28 21.35
CA LEU A 415 -17.25 -20.96 20.94
C LEU A 415 -16.79 -20.62 19.52
N THR A 416 -17.57 -19.79 18.83
CA THR A 416 -17.09 -19.07 17.64
C THR A 416 -16.35 -17.81 18.07
N TYR A 417 -15.48 -17.28 17.20
CA TYR A 417 -14.88 -15.96 17.44
C TYR A 417 -15.94 -14.88 17.62
N SER A 418 -17.01 -14.92 16.83
CA SER A 418 -18.13 -13.97 16.95
C SER A 418 -18.80 -14.04 18.33
N SER A 419 -18.93 -15.24 18.91
CA SER A 419 -19.45 -15.43 20.27
C SER A 419 -18.53 -14.83 21.34
N VAL A 420 -17.21 -14.99 21.17
CA VAL A 420 -16.22 -14.36 22.06
C VAL A 420 -16.38 -12.84 22.08
N PHE A 421 -16.43 -12.19 20.91
CA PHE A 421 -16.64 -10.75 20.84
C PHE A 421 -18.03 -10.31 21.28
N GLY A 422 -19.06 -11.13 21.06
CA GLY A 422 -20.41 -10.91 21.57
C GLY A 422 -20.46 -10.82 23.09
N HIS A 423 -19.86 -11.80 23.79
CA HIS A 423 -19.76 -11.80 25.25
C HIS A 423 -18.93 -10.62 25.78
N LEU A 424 -17.81 -10.30 25.13
CA LEU A 424 -16.99 -9.14 25.50
C LEU A 424 -17.74 -7.82 25.33
N THR A 425 -18.47 -7.66 24.23
CA THR A 425 -19.30 -6.47 23.96
C THR A 425 -20.31 -6.26 25.08
N GLN A 426 -21.03 -7.31 25.48
CA GLN A 426 -22.00 -7.25 26.57
C GLN A 426 -21.35 -6.93 27.93
N HIS A 427 -20.15 -7.47 28.18
CA HIS A 427 -19.39 -7.20 29.40
C HIS A 427 -18.95 -5.75 29.50
N PHE A 428 -18.26 -5.23 28.48
CA PHE A 428 -17.71 -3.88 28.48
C PHE A 428 -18.78 -2.79 28.33
N ALA A 429 -19.93 -3.10 27.73
CA ALA A 429 -21.09 -2.21 27.76
C ALA A 429 -21.58 -1.94 29.21
N LYS A 430 -21.44 -2.91 30.12
CA LYS A 430 -21.82 -2.78 31.55
C LYS A 430 -20.65 -2.30 32.42
N ASN A 431 -19.45 -2.81 32.16
CA ASN A 431 -18.23 -2.48 32.89
C ASN A 431 -17.35 -1.50 32.10
N LYS A 432 -17.39 -0.23 32.49
CA LYS A 432 -16.56 0.82 31.87
C LYS A 432 -15.08 0.79 32.30
N LYS A 433 -14.62 -0.25 33.03
CA LYS A 433 -13.21 -0.38 33.41
C LYS A 433 -12.42 -0.83 32.17
N GLN A 434 -11.69 0.12 31.60
CA GLN A 434 -11.06 -0.04 30.29
C GLN A 434 -9.64 -0.58 30.40
N THR A 435 -9.28 -1.46 29.46
CA THR A 435 -7.92 -2.00 29.32
C THR A 435 -7.04 -1.09 28.46
N PHE A 436 -7.63 -0.38 27.51
CA PHE A 436 -6.95 0.50 26.56
C PHE A 436 -7.64 1.85 26.45
N ASP A 437 -6.83 2.90 26.33
CA ASP A 437 -7.29 4.28 26.19
C ASP A 437 -7.50 4.65 24.73
N PHE A 438 -6.63 4.15 23.87
CA PHE A 438 -6.68 4.38 22.43
C PHE A 438 -6.51 3.08 21.66
N ILE A 439 -7.28 2.93 20.58
CA ILE A 439 -7.21 1.76 19.70
C ILE A 439 -7.05 2.23 18.27
N VAL A 440 -5.99 1.74 17.63
CA VAL A 440 -5.68 1.97 16.23
C VAL A 440 -5.81 0.64 15.50
N VAL A 441 -6.67 0.61 14.49
CA VAL A 441 -7.00 -0.61 13.73
C VAL A 441 -6.51 -0.45 12.28
N ASP A 442 -5.56 -1.26 11.86
CA ASP A 442 -5.10 -1.37 10.47
C ASP A 442 -5.86 -2.47 9.70
N GLU A 443 -5.96 -2.33 8.38
CA GLU A 443 -6.77 -3.20 7.50
C GLU A 443 -8.23 -3.33 7.98
N SER A 444 -8.79 -2.21 8.44
CA SER A 444 -10.09 -2.14 9.09
C SER A 444 -11.28 -2.55 8.20
N GLN A 445 -11.11 -2.61 6.88
CA GLN A 445 -12.13 -3.09 5.96
C GLN A 445 -12.43 -4.58 6.09
N ASP A 446 -11.50 -5.37 6.64
CA ASP A 446 -11.64 -6.82 6.83
C ASP A 446 -11.98 -7.20 8.29
N VAL A 447 -12.33 -6.21 9.12
CA VAL A 447 -12.85 -6.41 10.48
C VAL A 447 -14.27 -6.93 10.41
N SER A 448 -14.59 -7.94 11.22
CA SER A 448 -15.93 -8.53 11.26
C SER A 448 -16.94 -7.67 12.03
N ILE A 449 -18.24 -7.94 11.82
CA ILE A 449 -19.33 -7.25 12.52
C ILE A 449 -19.21 -7.35 14.05
N SER A 450 -18.91 -8.55 14.56
CA SER A 450 -18.77 -8.82 15.99
C SER A 450 -17.55 -8.10 16.59
N GLN A 451 -16.43 -8.06 15.86
CA GLN A 451 -15.25 -7.30 16.24
C GLN A 451 -15.51 -5.79 16.27
N LEU A 452 -16.19 -5.23 15.26
CA LEU A 452 -16.49 -3.79 15.23
C LEU A 452 -17.44 -3.37 16.37
N ARG A 453 -18.45 -4.18 16.68
CA ARG A 453 -19.32 -3.97 17.85
C ARG A 453 -18.55 -3.93 19.16
N PHE A 454 -17.59 -4.85 19.32
CA PHE A 454 -16.71 -4.88 20.47
C PHE A 454 -15.84 -3.60 20.54
N LEU A 455 -15.22 -3.20 19.43
CA LEU A 455 -14.42 -1.98 19.33
C LEU A 455 -15.24 -0.73 19.68
N ALA A 456 -16.49 -0.65 19.21
CA ALA A 456 -17.41 0.42 19.56
C ALA A 456 -17.63 0.47 21.08
N ALA A 457 -17.99 -0.67 21.70
CA ALA A 457 -18.27 -0.74 23.13
C ALA A 457 -17.10 -0.29 24.04
N ILE A 458 -15.85 -0.45 23.59
CA ILE A 458 -14.66 -0.09 24.39
C ILE A 458 -14.11 1.31 24.08
N GLY A 459 -14.39 1.89 22.90
CA GLY A 459 -13.66 3.07 22.42
C GLY A 459 -14.48 4.20 21.79
N SER A 460 -15.75 4.01 21.42
CA SER A 460 -16.49 5.00 20.60
C SER A 460 -16.87 6.29 21.36
N ASP A 461 -17.07 6.21 22.67
CA ASP A 461 -17.53 7.33 23.51
C ASP A 461 -16.43 8.36 23.84
N ARG A 462 -15.21 8.19 23.31
CA ARG A 462 -14.04 9.00 23.69
C ARG A 462 -13.42 9.74 22.52
N PRO A 463 -12.96 10.98 22.73
CA PRO A 463 -12.11 11.68 21.78
C PRO A 463 -10.88 10.84 21.43
N SER A 464 -10.59 10.70 20.14
CA SER A 464 -9.48 9.91 19.61
C SER A 464 -9.45 8.43 20.03
N GLY A 465 -10.53 7.90 20.64
CA GLY A 465 -10.55 6.54 21.20
C GLY A 465 -10.40 5.44 20.16
N LEU A 466 -10.94 5.65 18.95
CA LEU A 466 -10.86 4.74 17.82
C LEU A 466 -10.29 5.44 16.58
N PHE A 467 -9.28 4.84 15.97
CA PHE A 467 -8.74 5.27 14.68
C PHE A 467 -8.63 4.07 13.74
N PHE A 468 -9.18 4.18 12.55
CA PHE A 468 -9.23 3.12 11.55
C PHE A 468 -8.39 3.49 10.33
N ALA A 469 -7.60 2.54 9.84
CA ALA A 469 -6.93 2.62 8.55
C ALA A 469 -7.43 1.46 7.67
N GLY A 470 -7.84 1.73 6.44
CA GLY A 470 -8.38 0.69 5.56
C GLY A 470 -8.68 1.16 4.15
N ASP A 471 -8.90 0.23 3.22
CA ASP A 471 -9.22 0.52 1.81
C ASP A 471 -10.39 -0.36 1.37
N LEU A 472 -11.51 0.25 0.98
CA LEU A 472 -12.70 -0.51 0.57
C LEU A 472 -12.43 -1.37 -0.67
N GLY A 473 -11.52 -0.95 -1.56
CA GLY A 473 -11.10 -1.72 -2.73
C GLY A 473 -10.19 -2.91 -2.41
N GLN A 474 -9.78 -3.08 -1.15
CA GLN A 474 -9.00 -4.23 -0.67
C GLN A 474 -9.79 -5.08 0.34
N ARG A 475 -11.12 -4.95 0.39
CA ARG A 475 -11.98 -5.81 1.21
C ARG A 475 -12.20 -7.14 0.47
N ILE A 476 -11.65 -8.22 1.01
CA ILE A 476 -11.71 -9.56 0.41
C ILE A 476 -12.22 -10.64 1.37
N PHE A 477 -12.32 -10.35 2.68
CA PHE A 477 -12.76 -11.35 3.68
C PHE A 477 -14.15 -11.09 4.27
N GLN A 478 -14.68 -9.87 4.14
CA GLN A 478 -15.92 -9.46 4.80
C GLN A 478 -16.96 -8.94 3.82
N GLN A 479 -18.22 -9.27 4.11
CA GLN A 479 -19.39 -8.70 3.45
C GLN A 479 -19.56 -7.22 3.85
N PRO A 480 -20.16 -6.36 2.99
CA PRO A 480 -20.47 -4.98 3.34
C PRO A 480 -21.48 -4.88 4.49
N PHE A 481 -21.17 -4.04 5.48
CA PHE A 481 -22.07 -3.70 6.59
C PHE A 481 -21.98 -2.22 6.98
N SER A 482 -23.01 -1.74 7.69
CA SER A 482 -23.09 -0.35 8.19
C SER A 482 -22.30 -0.20 9.50
N TRP A 483 -21.22 0.57 9.48
CA TRP A 483 -20.41 0.88 10.66
C TRP A 483 -21.19 1.73 11.66
N LYS A 484 -21.97 2.69 11.14
CA LYS A 484 -22.83 3.55 11.95
C LYS A 484 -23.84 2.74 12.76
N SER A 485 -24.46 1.72 12.15
CA SER A 485 -25.42 0.85 12.86
C SER A 485 -24.79 0.03 13.99
N LEU A 486 -23.46 -0.16 13.94
CA LEU A 486 -22.68 -0.92 14.92
C LEU A 486 -22.03 -0.01 15.98
N GLY A 487 -22.36 1.29 15.99
CA GLY A 487 -21.90 2.25 17.00
C GLY A 487 -20.63 3.02 16.63
N VAL A 488 -20.19 2.94 15.37
CA VAL A 488 -19.01 3.67 14.88
C VAL A 488 -19.42 4.67 13.79
N ASP A 489 -19.54 5.94 14.15
CA ASP A 489 -19.83 7.02 13.19
C ASP A 489 -18.55 7.77 12.79
N ILE A 490 -18.13 7.63 11.54
CA ILE A 490 -16.92 8.28 10.99
C ILE A 490 -17.24 9.45 10.05
N ARG A 491 -18.52 9.81 9.89
CA ARG A 491 -18.93 10.86 8.93
C ARG A 491 -18.28 12.19 9.29
N GLY A 492 -17.72 12.88 8.28
CA GLY A 492 -16.94 14.11 8.45
C GLY A 492 -15.55 13.91 9.09
N ARG A 493 -15.18 12.69 9.47
CA ARG A 493 -13.87 12.32 10.08
C ARG A 493 -13.13 11.24 9.29
N SER A 494 -13.60 10.93 8.08
CA SER A 494 -12.89 10.11 7.11
C SER A 494 -12.00 10.98 6.22
N ARG A 495 -10.76 10.57 5.97
CA ARG A 495 -9.82 11.26 5.06
C ARG A 495 -9.14 10.27 4.14
N MET A 496 -9.11 10.58 2.84
CA MET A 496 -8.49 9.73 1.84
C MET A 496 -7.07 10.20 1.49
N LEU A 497 -6.13 9.27 1.49
CA LEU A 497 -4.76 9.44 1.02
C LEU A 497 -4.72 9.27 -0.50
N ARG A 498 -4.10 10.23 -1.20
CA ARG A 498 -4.03 10.27 -2.67
C ARG A 498 -2.65 10.02 -3.26
N ILE A 499 -1.60 10.03 -2.44
CA ILE A 499 -0.22 9.81 -2.90
C ILE A 499 0.15 8.36 -2.64
N ASN A 500 0.49 7.62 -3.69
CA ASN A 500 0.96 6.24 -3.67
C ASN A 500 2.49 6.19 -3.68
N TYR A 501 3.04 5.55 -2.65
CA TYR A 501 4.46 5.45 -2.36
C TYR A 501 5.05 4.10 -2.77
N ARG A 502 4.21 3.10 -3.09
CA ARG A 502 4.62 1.70 -3.18
C ARG A 502 4.46 1.09 -4.56
N THR A 503 3.47 1.49 -5.32
CA THR A 503 3.18 0.85 -6.61
C THR A 503 3.43 1.85 -7.73
N SER A 504 4.18 1.42 -8.75
CA SER A 504 4.48 2.26 -9.91
C SER A 504 3.20 2.81 -10.54
N HIS A 505 3.32 3.96 -11.20
CA HIS A 505 2.19 4.58 -11.89
C HIS A 505 1.51 3.62 -12.89
N GLN A 506 2.31 2.85 -13.64
CA GLN A 506 1.86 1.91 -14.66
C GLN A 506 1.09 0.74 -14.05
N ILE A 507 1.63 0.11 -12.99
CA ILE A 507 0.94 -0.98 -12.29
C ILE A 507 -0.36 -0.47 -11.66
N ARG A 508 -0.32 0.71 -11.03
CA ARG A 508 -1.49 1.30 -10.38
C ARG A 508 -2.62 1.54 -11.38
N ILE A 509 -2.34 2.23 -12.49
CA ILE A 509 -3.36 2.50 -13.53
C ILE A 509 -3.96 1.18 -14.03
N GLN A 510 -3.11 0.19 -14.30
CA GLN A 510 -3.57 -1.09 -14.83
C GLN A 510 -4.48 -1.81 -13.82
N ALA A 511 -4.04 -1.92 -12.57
CA ALA A 511 -4.78 -2.60 -11.53
C ALA A 511 -6.09 -1.85 -11.18
N ASP A 512 -6.09 -0.52 -11.13
CA ASP A 512 -7.27 0.27 -10.80
C ASP A 512 -8.43 0.05 -11.80
N ARG A 513 -8.17 -0.47 -13.01
CA ARG A 513 -9.22 -0.84 -13.99
C ARG A 513 -10.07 -2.04 -13.56
N LEU A 514 -9.54 -2.91 -12.70
CA LEU A 514 -10.30 -4.01 -12.09
C LEU A 514 -11.37 -3.51 -11.12
N LEU A 515 -11.33 -2.23 -10.72
CA LEU A 515 -12.23 -1.66 -9.73
C LEU A 515 -13.07 -0.54 -10.33
N GLY A 516 -14.24 -0.30 -9.75
CA GLY A 516 -15.01 0.91 -10.03
C GLY A 516 -14.22 2.18 -9.67
N THR A 517 -14.45 3.26 -10.43
CA THR A 517 -13.84 4.57 -10.15
C THR A 517 -14.23 5.16 -8.80
N GLU A 518 -15.41 4.77 -8.30
CA GLU A 518 -15.92 5.11 -6.98
C GLU A 518 -16.35 3.83 -6.26
N VAL A 519 -15.96 3.71 -4.99
CA VAL A 519 -16.41 2.62 -4.11
C VAL A 519 -17.12 3.24 -2.93
N SER A 520 -18.36 2.83 -2.67
CA SER A 520 -19.15 3.32 -1.54
C SER A 520 -19.30 2.25 -0.47
N ASP A 521 -19.30 2.66 0.80
CA ASP A 521 -19.73 1.80 1.89
C ASP A 521 -21.25 1.87 2.10
N VAL A 522 -21.77 0.97 2.95
CA VAL A 522 -23.21 0.87 3.26
C VAL A 522 -23.75 2.14 3.93
N ASP A 523 -22.88 2.94 4.55
CA ASP A 523 -23.24 4.21 5.19
C ASP A 523 -23.24 5.40 4.21
N GLY A 524 -22.92 5.16 2.93
CA GLY A 524 -22.89 6.17 1.87
C GLY A 524 -21.60 6.98 1.82
N ASN A 525 -20.53 6.56 2.51
CA ASN A 525 -19.22 7.21 2.35
C ASN A 525 -18.60 6.73 1.03
N VAL A 526 -18.39 7.65 0.10
CA VAL A 526 -17.78 7.37 -1.20
C VAL A 526 -16.27 7.59 -1.14
N GLU A 527 -15.52 6.61 -1.63
CA GLU A 527 -14.08 6.69 -1.87
C GLU A 527 -13.84 6.89 -3.36
N ASP A 528 -13.51 8.12 -3.75
CA ASP A 528 -13.15 8.47 -5.13
C ASP A 528 -11.70 8.08 -5.40
N ARG A 529 -11.51 7.08 -6.26
CA ARG A 529 -10.19 6.55 -6.63
C ARG A 529 -9.53 7.36 -7.76
N ARG A 530 -10.17 8.42 -8.27
CA ARG A 530 -9.56 9.33 -9.24
C ARG A 530 -8.57 10.28 -8.56
N GLY A 531 -7.55 10.70 -9.31
CA GLY A 531 -6.54 11.63 -8.81
C GLY A 531 -5.55 11.02 -7.80
N ILE A 532 -5.42 9.69 -7.77
CA ILE A 532 -4.33 9.03 -7.06
C ILE A 532 -3.05 9.15 -7.92
N VAL A 533 -1.97 9.63 -7.31
CA VAL A 533 -0.68 9.83 -7.98
C VAL A 533 0.36 8.90 -7.37
N SER A 534 1.07 8.14 -8.20
CA SER A 534 2.24 7.38 -7.76
C SER A 534 3.49 8.26 -7.83
N VAL A 535 4.34 8.19 -6.82
CA VAL A 535 5.57 9.01 -6.74
C VAL A 535 6.69 8.52 -7.66
N PHE A 536 6.49 7.41 -8.37
CA PHE A 536 7.46 6.88 -9.32
C PHE A 536 6.79 6.13 -10.49
N ASN A 537 7.51 6.09 -11.61
CA ASN A 537 7.19 5.29 -12.79
C ASN A 537 7.97 3.97 -12.78
N GLY A 538 7.42 2.97 -13.45
CA GLY A 538 8.01 1.65 -13.67
C GLY A 538 7.67 1.12 -15.06
N PRO A 539 8.13 -0.09 -15.40
CA PRO A 539 7.73 -0.75 -16.64
C PRO A 539 6.22 -0.98 -16.69
N LYS A 540 5.67 -1.07 -17.91
CA LYS A 540 4.27 -1.47 -18.09
C LYS A 540 4.09 -2.91 -17.60
N PRO A 541 2.99 -3.23 -16.88
CA PRO A 541 2.64 -4.60 -16.57
C PRO A 541 2.57 -5.46 -17.84
N GLU A 542 3.04 -6.69 -17.72
CA GLU A 542 2.95 -7.69 -18.79
C GLU A 542 1.69 -8.54 -18.52
N ILE A 543 0.75 -8.57 -19.48
CA ILE A 543 -0.40 -9.48 -19.45
C ILE A 543 -0.22 -10.46 -20.61
N MET A 544 -0.07 -11.74 -20.29
CA MET A 544 0.25 -12.77 -21.28
C MET A 544 -0.77 -13.90 -21.23
N ILE A 545 -1.37 -14.20 -22.37
CA ILE A 545 -2.30 -15.31 -22.55
C ILE A 545 -1.59 -16.36 -23.40
N PHE A 546 -1.58 -17.61 -22.93
CA PHE A 546 -0.94 -18.74 -23.61
C PHE A 546 -1.96 -19.82 -23.93
N ASP A 547 -1.74 -20.53 -25.04
CA ASP A 547 -2.60 -21.63 -25.48
C ASP A 547 -2.42 -22.92 -24.64
N SER A 548 -1.40 -22.98 -23.78
CA SER A 548 -1.17 -24.13 -22.91
C SER A 548 -0.53 -23.78 -21.57
N HIS A 549 -0.89 -24.55 -20.54
CA HIS A 549 -0.31 -24.43 -19.20
C HIS A 549 1.22 -24.60 -19.24
N ASN A 550 1.75 -25.43 -20.16
CA ASN A 550 3.18 -25.66 -20.28
C ASN A 550 3.94 -24.45 -20.81
N ASP A 551 3.34 -23.72 -21.75
CA ASP A 551 3.91 -22.50 -22.32
C ASP A 551 3.87 -21.36 -21.29
N GLU A 552 2.76 -21.23 -20.55
CA GLU A 552 2.68 -20.30 -19.42
C GLU A 552 3.79 -20.58 -18.39
N MET A 553 3.92 -21.83 -17.93
CA MET A 553 4.96 -22.21 -16.97
C MET A 553 6.37 -21.92 -17.51
N ALA A 554 6.60 -22.08 -18.82
CA ALA A 554 7.87 -21.75 -19.46
C ALA A 554 8.13 -20.24 -19.45
N ALA A 555 7.13 -19.43 -19.78
CA ALA A 555 7.22 -17.99 -19.81
C ALA A 555 7.41 -17.39 -18.42
N VAL A 556 6.66 -17.87 -17.42
CA VAL A 556 6.84 -17.46 -16.01
C VAL A 556 8.22 -17.82 -15.50
N ALA A 557 8.72 -19.03 -15.80
CA ALA A 557 10.07 -19.43 -15.44
C ALA A 557 11.14 -18.51 -16.05
N LYS A 558 10.98 -18.19 -17.35
CA LYS A 558 11.87 -17.27 -18.07
C LYS A 558 11.82 -15.87 -17.46
N TRP A 559 10.63 -15.34 -17.20
CA TRP A 559 10.41 -14.03 -16.60
C TRP A 559 11.07 -13.92 -15.21
N ILE A 560 10.93 -14.93 -14.37
CA ILE A 560 11.60 -14.99 -13.05
C ILE A 560 13.13 -14.92 -13.22
N SER A 561 13.69 -15.68 -14.16
CA SER A 561 15.12 -15.65 -14.44
C SER A 561 15.61 -14.30 -15.00
N GLU A 562 14.82 -13.64 -15.84
CA GLU A 562 15.11 -12.30 -16.35
C GLU A 562 15.14 -11.26 -15.22
N ARG A 563 14.16 -11.27 -14.32
CA ARG A 563 14.15 -10.39 -13.14
C ARG A 563 15.38 -10.63 -12.24
N SER A 564 15.79 -11.90 -12.08
CA SER A 564 17.02 -12.22 -11.35
C SER A 564 18.29 -11.70 -12.04
N ASN A 565 18.35 -11.75 -13.38
CA ASN A 565 19.47 -11.22 -14.16
C ASN A 565 19.53 -9.68 -14.11
N GLU A 566 18.39 -9.01 -13.93
CA GLU A 566 18.28 -7.57 -13.69
C GLU A 566 18.65 -7.17 -12.24
N GLY A 567 19.08 -8.13 -11.41
CA GLY A 567 19.55 -7.88 -10.05
C GLY A 567 18.45 -7.83 -8.98
N ILE A 568 17.21 -8.26 -9.31
CA ILE A 568 16.17 -8.46 -8.30
C ILE A 568 16.49 -9.73 -7.52
N ILE A 569 16.67 -9.60 -6.20
CA ILE A 569 17.00 -10.75 -5.35
C ILE A 569 15.76 -11.64 -5.14
N PRO A 570 15.90 -12.96 -4.99
CA PRO A 570 14.76 -13.88 -5.04
C PRO A 570 13.62 -13.59 -4.05
N HIS A 571 13.95 -13.11 -2.85
CA HIS A 571 12.94 -12.80 -1.82
C HIS A 571 12.14 -11.52 -2.10
N GLU A 572 12.52 -10.75 -3.11
CA GLU A 572 11.75 -9.62 -3.64
C GLU A 572 10.80 -10.05 -4.77
N VAL A 573 10.70 -11.35 -5.07
CA VAL A 573 9.83 -11.94 -6.09
C VAL A 573 8.70 -12.75 -5.43
N GLY A 574 7.45 -12.44 -5.81
CA GLY A 574 6.25 -13.17 -5.40
C GLY A 574 5.54 -13.84 -6.58
N VAL A 575 5.06 -15.07 -6.40
CA VAL A 575 4.22 -15.79 -7.37
C VAL A 575 2.91 -16.18 -6.68
N PHE A 576 1.79 -15.65 -7.19
CA PHE A 576 0.48 -15.82 -6.57
C PHE A 576 -0.50 -16.50 -7.50
N VAL A 577 -1.25 -17.46 -6.96
CA VAL A 577 -2.37 -18.12 -7.62
C VAL A 577 -3.64 -17.99 -6.80
N ARG A 578 -4.80 -18.21 -7.41
CA ARG A 578 -6.08 -18.01 -6.73
C ARG A 578 -6.29 -18.90 -5.51
N SER A 579 -5.96 -20.19 -5.61
CA SER A 579 -6.25 -21.20 -4.60
C SER A 579 -5.20 -22.31 -4.58
N ASP A 580 -5.30 -23.19 -3.58
CA ASP A 580 -4.43 -24.37 -3.47
C ASP A 580 -4.53 -25.32 -4.67
N ALA A 581 -5.64 -25.29 -5.42
CA ALA A 581 -5.82 -26.11 -6.62
C ALA A 581 -4.81 -25.75 -7.73
N GLN A 582 -4.42 -24.47 -7.83
CA GLN A 582 -3.45 -23.99 -8.84
C GLN A 582 -2.00 -24.02 -8.34
N MET A 583 -1.77 -24.34 -7.06
CA MET A 583 -0.43 -24.36 -6.49
C MET A 583 0.56 -25.29 -7.22
N PRO A 584 0.19 -26.53 -7.61
CA PRO A 584 1.10 -27.40 -8.34
C PRO A 584 1.65 -26.79 -9.64
N ARG A 585 0.83 -26.00 -10.36
CA ARG A 585 1.21 -25.31 -11.60
C ARG A 585 2.25 -24.22 -11.31
N ALA A 586 2.00 -23.38 -10.30
CA ALA A 586 2.94 -22.33 -9.90
C ALA A 586 4.28 -22.90 -9.40
N LEU A 587 4.23 -23.99 -8.62
CA LEU A 587 5.43 -24.68 -8.16
C LEU A 587 6.25 -25.24 -9.32
N ALA A 588 5.60 -25.78 -10.35
CA ALA A 588 6.28 -26.28 -11.54
C ALA A 588 6.95 -25.14 -12.33
N ALA A 589 6.29 -23.99 -12.49
CA ALA A 589 6.85 -22.81 -13.14
C ALA A 589 8.10 -22.30 -12.40
N VAL A 590 8.01 -22.08 -11.08
CA VAL A 590 9.15 -21.57 -10.30
C VAL A 590 10.29 -22.58 -10.26
N LYS A 591 10.00 -23.88 -10.13
CA LYS A 591 11.03 -24.94 -10.20
C LYS A 591 11.78 -24.94 -11.54
N LYS A 592 11.10 -24.62 -12.64
CA LYS A 592 11.71 -24.55 -13.99
C LYS A 592 12.65 -23.35 -14.15
N SER A 593 12.51 -22.29 -13.35
CA SER A 593 13.45 -21.15 -13.33
C SER A 593 14.82 -21.51 -12.74
N GLY A 594 14.89 -22.57 -11.92
CA GLY A 594 16.09 -22.97 -11.18
C GLY A 594 16.38 -22.13 -9.93
N ILE A 595 15.53 -21.14 -9.61
CA ILE A 595 15.69 -20.29 -8.42
C ILE A 595 15.06 -20.97 -7.19
N PRO A 596 15.72 -20.96 -6.01
CA PRO A 596 15.13 -21.44 -4.77
C PRO A 596 13.81 -20.74 -4.46
N PHE A 597 12.82 -21.48 -3.98
CA PHE A 597 11.51 -20.93 -3.61
C PHE A 597 10.98 -21.51 -2.31
N LYS A 598 10.05 -20.79 -1.69
CA LYS A 598 9.36 -21.16 -0.47
C LYS A 598 7.86 -20.92 -0.65
N VAL A 599 7.07 -21.94 -0.33
CA VAL A 599 5.62 -21.76 -0.19
C VAL A 599 5.37 -21.06 1.14
N LEU A 600 4.70 -19.92 1.09
CA LEU A 600 4.31 -19.18 2.29
C LEU A 600 3.14 -19.89 2.96
N ASP A 601 3.25 -20.04 4.27
CA ASP A 601 2.19 -20.53 5.16
C ASP A 601 1.52 -19.35 5.89
N ASP A 602 0.65 -19.67 6.84
CA ASP A 602 -0.05 -18.70 7.70
C ASP A 602 0.88 -17.86 8.58
N LYS A 603 2.21 -18.00 8.51
CA LYS A 603 3.15 -17.08 9.16
C LYS A 603 3.62 -15.98 8.23
N MET A 604 3.43 -16.14 6.91
CA MET A 604 3.79 -15.18 5.87
C MET A 604 5.24 -14.67 5.95
N GLU A 605 6.16 -15.50 6.45
CA GLU A 605 7.57 -15.14 6.58
C GLU A 605 8.30 -15.34 5.25
N THR A 606 8.68 -14.23 4.61
CA THR A 606 9.58 -14.26 3.46
C THR A 606 10.97 -14.67 3.91
N ILE A 607 11.56 -15.67 3.26
CA ILE A 607 12.91 -16.15 3.59
C ILE A 607 13.89 -15.52 2.60
N SER A 608 14.94 -14.90 3.13
CA SER A 608 16.01 -14.32 2.30
C SER A 608 16.59 -15.36 1.35
N GLY A 609 16.62 -15.03 0.06
CA GLY A 609 17.16 -15.88 -1.00
C GLY A 609 16.15 -16.84 -1.64
N PHE A 610 14.87 -16.79 -1.26
CA PHE A 610 13.82 -17.64 -1.83
C PHE A 610 12.70 -16.82 -2.48
N VAL A 611 12.28 -17.20 -3.69
CA VAL A 611 11.02 -16.73 -4.30
C VAL A 611 9.85 -17.15 -3.42
N SER A 612 8.93 -16.24 -3.15
CA SER A 612 7.74 -16.52 -2.35
C SER A 612 6.61 -17.01 -3.25
N VAL A 613 6.03 -18.16 -2.93
CA VAL A 613 4.87 -18.70 -3.67
C VAL A 613 3.70 -18.85 -2.71
N SER A 614 2.51 -18.35 -3.07
CA SER A 614 1.35 -18.43 -2.18
C SER A 614 0.02 -18.23 -2.91
N THR A 615 -1.08 -18.29 -2.17
CA THR A 615 -2.40 -17.89 -2.68
C THR A 615 -2.56 -16.37 -2.65
N MET A 616 -3.44 -15.83 -3.50
CA MET A 616 -3.74 -14.38 -3.52
C MET A 616 -4.21 -13.85 -2.15
N HIS A 617 -4.94 -14.67 -1.38
CA HIS A 617 -5.43 -14.31 -0.05
C HIS A 617 -4.28 -14.09 0.94
N LEU A 618 -3.30 -14.99 0.94
CA LEU A 618 -2.14 -14.91 1.81
C LEU A 618 -1.13 -13.85 1.36
N ALA A 619 -1.22 -13.38 0.11
CA ALA A 619 -0.39 -12.28 -0.39
C ALA A 619 -0.76 -10.93 0.22
N LYS A 620 -1.95 -10.79 0.81
CA LYS A 620 -2.44 -9.51 1.37
C LYS A 620 -1.51 -9.01 2.48
N GLY A 621 -1.06 -7.77 2.34
CA GLY A 621 -0.15 -7.09 3.26
C GLY A 621 1.33 -7.44 3.07
N LEU A 622 1.66 -8.34 2.14
CA LEU A 622 3.02 -8.53 1.64
C LEU A 622 3.33 -7.51 0.53
N GLU A 623 4.61 -7.34 0.23
CA GLU A 623 5.13 -6.36 -0.72
C GLU A 623 6.37 -6.94 -1.42
N PHE A 624 6.41 -6.88 -2.74
CA PHE A 624 7.46 -7.46 -3.58
C PHE A 624 7.85 -6.48 -4.69
N ARG A 625 9.12 -6.52 -5.14
CA ARG A 625 9.54 -5.72 -6.30
C ARG A 625 8.96 -6.27 -7.59
N ALA A 626 8.93 -7.59 -7.73
CA ALA A 626 8.37 -8.28 -8.87
C ALA A 626 7.28 -9.26 -8.41
N VAL A 627 6.12 -9.21 -9.04
CA VAL A 627 5.02 -10.16 -8.79
C VAL A 627 4.55 -10.79 -10.09
N CYS A 628 4.38 -12.11 -10.06
CA CYS A 628 3.64 -12.86 -11.05
C CYS A 628 2.31 -13.31 -10.45
N VAL A 629 1.18 -12.91 -11.04
CA VAL A 629 -0.15 -13.44 -10.74
C VAL A 629 -0.50 -14.44 -11.84
N MET A 630 -0.42 -15.73 -11.52
CA MET A 630 -0.43 -16.83 -12.47
C MET A 630 -1.76 -17.60 -12.42
N ALA A 631 -2.08 -18.35 -13.48
CA ALA A 631 -3.30 -19.13 -13.59
C ALA A 631 -4.56 -18.27 -13.41
N CYS A 632 -4.58 -17.11 -14.06
CA CYS A 632 -5.75 -16.25 -14.19
C CYS A 632 -6.62 -16.76 -15.35
N ASP A 633 -7.02 -18.02 -15.26
CA ASP A 633 -7.82 -18.70 -16.26
C ASP A 633 -9.33 -18.50 -15.97
N ASP A 634 -10.17 -18.80 -16.95
CA ASP A 634 -11.62 -18.93 -16.78
C ASP A 634 -11.95 -19.97 -15.70
N GLU A 635 -13.08 -19.80 -15.01
CA GLU A 635 -13.51 -20.59 -13.83
C GLU A 635 -12.59 -20.55 -12.60
N VAL A 636 -11.36 -20.03 -12.72
CA VAL A 636 -10.39 -19.87 -11.62
C VAL A 636 -10.55 -18.49 -11.00
N VAL A 637 -10.52 -17.42 -11.79
CA VAL A 637 -10.78 -16.05 -11.33
C VAL A 637 -11.74 -15.40 -12.32
N PRO A 638 -13.02 -15.17 -11.99
CA PRO A 638 -13.70 -15.51 -10.74
C PRO A 638 -13.82 -17.03 -10.52
N LEU A 639 -13.80 -17.45 -9.25
CA LEU A 639 -13.93 -18.86 -8.88
C LEU A 639 -15.36 -19.39 -9.15
N GLN A 640 -15.47 -20.38 -10.02
CA GLN A 640 -16.76 -20.94 -10.50
C GLN A 640 -17.66 -21.44 -9.36
N GLU A 641 -17.11 -22.11 -8.35
CA GLU A 641 -17.89 -22.59 -7.19
C GLU A 641 -18.61 -21.45 -6.45
N ARG A 642 -18.01 -20.24 -6.42
CA ARG A 642 -18.66 -19.07 -5.80
C ARG A 642 -19.78 -18.52 -6.66
N ILE A 643 -19.65 -18.60 -7.98
CA ILE A 643 -20.68 -18.19 -8.93
C ILE A 643 -21.90 -19.11 -8.82
N GLU A 644 -21.67 -20.42 -8.79
CA GLU A 644 -22.73 -21.43 -8.71
C GLU A 644 -23.50 -21.41 -7.38
N THR A 645 -22.87 -20.88 -6.33
CA THR A 645 -23.48 -20.76 -5.00
C THR A 645 -24.19 -19.43 -4.76
N ALA A 646 -24.14 -18.49 -5.72
CA ALA A 646 -24.85 -17.22 -5.62
C ALA A 646 -26.37 -17.42 -5.76
N ASP A 647 -27.14 -16.85 -4.82
CA ASP A 647 -28.59 -17.03 -4.77
C ASP A 647 -29.36 -16.17 -5.80
N ASP A 648 -28.84 -14.97 -6.10
CA ASP A 648 -29.48 -13.97 -6.94
C ASP A 648 -28.46 -13.03 -7.61
N ASP A 649 -28.93 -12.19 -8.55
CA ASP A 649 -28.07 -11.29 -9.32
C ASP A 649 -27.21 -10.34 -8.46
N ALA A 650 -27.67 -9.95 -7.27
CA ALA A 650 -26.87 -9.07 -6.42
C ALA A 650 -25.79 -9.82 -5.65
N ASP A 651 -26.10 -11.04 -5.20
CA ASP A 651 -25.11 -11.94 -4.59
C ASP A 651 -24.04 -12.30 -5.62
N LEU A 652 -24.46 -12.55 -6.87
CA LEU A 652 -23.55 -12.79 -7.99
C LEU A 652 -22.67 -11.56 -8.27
N GLU A 653 -23.24 -10.36 -8.34
CA GLU A 653 -22.49 -9.11 -8.49
C GLU A 653 -21.46 -8.92 -7.35
N GLU A 654 -21.82 -9.28 -6.12
CA GLU A 654 -20.91 -9.25 -4.97
C GLU A 654 -19.77 -10.28 -5.07
N VAL A 655 -20.06 -11.51 -5.49
CA VAL A 655 -19.04 -12.53 -5.78
C VAL A 655 -18.05 -11.99 -6.81
N TYR A 656 -18.55 -11.46 -7.92
CA TYR A 656 -17.73 -10.85 -8.96
C TYR A 656 -16.87 -9.69 -8.45
N ASN A 657 -17.46 -8.78 -7.67
CA ASN A 657 -16.73 -7.65 -7.09
C ASN A 657 -15.63 -8.11 -6.13
N THR A 658 -15.91 -9.11 -5.27
CA THR A 658 -14.91 -9.64 -4.33
C THR A 658 -13.79 -10.42 -5.03
N GLU A 659 -14.07 -11.13 -6.13
CA GLU A 659 -13.03 -11.77 -6.94
C GLU A 659 -12.17 -10.74 -7.69
N ARG A 660 -12.75 -9.64 -8.20
CA ARG A 660 -11.99 -8.51 -8.77
C ARG A 660 -11.11 -7.84 -7.71
N HIS A 661 -11.62 -7.63 -6.51
CA HIS A 661 -10.84 -7.11 -5.37
C HIS A 661 -9.66 -8.02 -5.05
N LEU A 662 -9.83 -9.35 -5.13
CA LEU A 662 -8.77 -10.30 -4.88
C LEU A 662 -7.64 -10.20 -5.92
N LEU A 663 -7.99 -10.15 -7.20
CA LEU A 663 -7.03 -9.94 -8.28
C LEU A 663 -6.33 -8.58 -8.15
N TYR A 664 -7.08 -7.52 -7.85
CA TYR A 664 -6.53 -6.18 -7.55
C TYR A 664 -5.52 -6.21 -6.41
N VAL A 665 -5.85 -6.88 -5.30
CA VAL A 665 -4.95 -7.00 -4.14
C VAL A 665 -3.66 -7.71 -4.55
N ALA A 666 -3.74 -8.81 -5.31
CA ALA A 666 -2.58 -9.56 -5.79
C ALA A 666 -1.69 -8.72 -6.72
N CYS A 667 -2.26 -8.06 -7.71
CA CYS A 667 -1.54 -7.19 -8.64
C CYS A 667 -0.83 -6.03 -7.91
N THR A 668 -1.50 -5.41 -6.94
CA THR A 668 -0.94 -4.27 -6.18
C THR A 668 0.07 -4.65 -5.10
N ARG A 669 0.42 -5.94 -4.98
CA ARG A 669 1.60 -6.37 -4.19
C ARG A 669 2.91 -6.04 -4.91
N ALA A 670 2.85 -5.84 -6.23
CA ALA A 670 3.97 -5.44 -7.06
C ALA A 670 4.35 -3.97 -6.84
N ARG A 671 5.65 -3.72 -6.74
CA ARG A 671 6.22 -2.37 -6.74
C ARG A 671 6.68 -1.95 -8.15
N ASP A 672 7.53 -2.77 -8.77
CA ASP A 672 8.27 -2.42 -9.98
C ASP A 672 7.75 -3.20 -11.20
N HIS A 673 7.68 -4.53 -11.09
CA HIS A 673 7.29 -5.42 -12.19
C HIS A 673 6.05 -6.24 -11.83
N LEU A 674 5.08 -6.27 -12.75
CA LEU A 674 3.90 -7.10 -12.65
C LEU A 674 3.77 -7.94 -13.93
N LEU A 675 3.63 -9.24 -13.75
CA LEU A 675 3.23 -10.19 -14.78
C LEU A 675 1.89 -10.82 -14.39
N VAL A 676 0.91 -10.83 -15.29
CA VAL A 676 -0.36 -11.53 -15.13
C VAL A 676 -0.49 -12.54 -16.26
N THR A 677 -0.77 -13.81 -15.95
CA THR A 677 -0.83 -14.86 -16.97
C THR A 677 -2.07 -15.74 -16.91
N SER A 678 -2.47 -16.21 -18.09
CA SER A 678 -3.40 -17.34 -18.30
C SER A 678 -2.75 -18.37 -19.21
N GLY A 679 -3.03 -19.66 -19.02
CA GLY A 679 -2.45 -20.77 -19.79
C GLY A 679 -3.46 -21.64 -20.52
N ASP A 680 -4.71 -21.19 -20.61
CA ASP A 680 -5.77 -21.84 -21.39
C ASP A 680 -6.81 -20.76 -21.75
N SER A 681 -8.10 -21.00 -21.54
CA SER A 681 -9.14 -19.97 -21.55
C SER A 681 -8.81 -18.84 -20.57
N PRO A 682 -8.60 -17.59 -21.03
CA PRO A 682 -8.33 -16.47 -20.14
C PRO A 682 -9.55 -16.08 -19.31
N SER A 683 -9.31 -15.68 -18.07
CA SER A 683 -10.30 -15.00 -17.25
C SER A 683 -10.84 -13.76 -17.95
N GLU A 684 -12.16 -13.55 -17.85
CA GLU A 684 -12.81 -12.31 -18.32
C GLU A 684 -12.26 -11.03 -17.65
N PHE A 685 -11.65 -11.14 -16.46
CA PHE A 685 -11.03 -9.98 -15.79
C PHE A 685 -9.72 -9.54 -16.44
N LEU A 686 -9.11 -10.37 -17.31
CA LEU A 686 -7.93 -9.96 -18.07
C LEU A 686 -8.26 -8.93 -19.15
N ASP A 687 -9.50 -8.89 -19.66
CA ASP A 687 -9.92 -7.88 -20.63
C ASP A 687 -9.83 -6.48 -20.03
N ASP A 688 -10.24 -6.31 -18.77
CA ASP A 688 -10.11 -5.06 -18.01
C ASP A 688 -8.62 -4.60 -17.92
N LEU A 689 -7.68 -5.55 -17.98
CA LEU A 689 -6.24 -5.31 -17.93
C LEU A 689 -5.57 -5.23 -19.31
N ILE A 690 -6.26 -5.42 -20.43
CA ILE A 690 -5.65 -5.35 -21.77
C ILE A 690 -6.08 -4.08 -22.52
N ILE A 691 -7.29 -3.57 -22.25
CA ILE A 691 -7.98 -2.53 -23.04
C ILE A 691 -7.35 -1.13 -22.96
#